data_AF-A0A346S3E6-F1
#
_entry.id   AF-A0A346S3E6-F1
#
_cell.length_a   1.000
_cell.length_b   1.000
_cell.length_c   1.000
_cell.angle_alpha   90.00
_cell.angle_beta   90.00
_cell.angle_gamma   90.00
#
_symmetry.space_group_name_H-M   'P 1'
#
loop_
_entity.id
_entity.type
_entity.pdbx_description
1 polymer ?
#
loop_
_entity_poly.entity_id
_entity_poly.type
_entity_poly.pdbx_seq_one_letter_code
_entity_poly.pdbx_strand_id
1 'polypeptide(L)'
;MSQLCHSVVIATSCRFELLKRALRSIKIQCLRPQHIVVVVDQKEAELDSIRRLGRQLELPVEVLANRRTPGASGAWNTGLDHLARFVSDPTSHIVSILDDDDWWDGNYLASVHDVARSGADVMAAAITRYDTATPEGRVSLPPARLLAKDFLRGNPGIQGSNLSARLSTLLLAGLFDEALSSCTDRDLCLRLSDLQPAYRAIPNAVAHHDTLHGYSRLSDKGSAAKLKGLDVFHAKWQRRMSAEQYGKSCARAQRLFGWSPAPEPQAPEPLQSPTLPETEGACEPLTLIVGVIVSGSRPERCFPLLEGLRRLTQHRQVRGIEIVLLENGEASGFGTIIEHGRELGLNLWPVGMDAQHAAVPAVPLQPEDITRKKPIAIARTLLQRFVFEVSHARNYAPAWILDDDFRLPNDLDELVEAISACRNSGIHVALGGNSGAAPVPASSLLRTQLVDITHFLQWANCHHPDMEMPDADAENHRWLKDHNDYHYDLTRSSTDRLETPFLPHFEADTLASATSELLRRAERIMAGEAVSRPVLPPAACPPQLAKDSCLRGGNTLVLDSTLLRDIPNMAPRVNGRPTRRSDMIWAASARFVFGKSVKAVSLPMNHDRSTERADEDDTQRLIDDIVGYSFFRSYEEALGARSGTCAALFTNDERKQIDRRTRKYALERLAAYRLSFWRVAGLTKVLSGLANDEPWWLKHASANDDRAFRRFIELLRFTSDPAHLKRVETGVEESLEVGDFNGFLNDLENVSPKNLRMTPSGLQLVDIGKSLELATPVGQEMMIRRAFLSWRFAYRKDLVELMRASLKSERLPELTGWRALQEAVLSEPAKTRLDQHIHGRLEAFSSQKVLDYGCGKPREASHWAKTCHLTVFDIDPALPGRWQREAPDIPFWTTPLLEQAIEGEESFDLIICSLVLCAVDNQDMMEILQNIRRLTGEAGRVVVAVCDPAALKVSHAVDQTRHETEDLNPSLCSSYKKTVTGSSRSRTEFHRPIEAYRRAFARAGLAIREETVVKGFDAKHLERAPEFMVFELGTSLDWAGGTSCPLRQRTARNRHPHGVRPMSGRLHPSCGC
;
A
#
# COMPACT_ATOMS: atom_id res chain seq x y z
N MET A 1 -43.02 -3.53 24.23
CA MET A 1 -42.78 -4.34 23.01
C MET A 1 -42.04 -3.47 22.03
N SER A 2 -40.84 -3.85 21.59
CA SER A 2 -40.13 -3.12 20.53
C SER A 2 -40.98 -3.11 19.25
N GLN A 3 -41.04 -1.97 18.58
CA GLN A 3 -41.76 -1.83 17.32
C GLN A 3 -40.98 -2.59 16.22
N LEU A 4 -41.64 -3.50 15.51
CA LEU A 4 -41.01 -4.21 14.39
C LEU A 4 -40.78 -3.25 13.22
N CYS A 5 -39.57 -3.27 12.67
CA CYS A 5 -39.20 -2.54 11.46
C CYS A 5 -39.15 -3.49 10.26
N HIS A 6 -39.44 -2.96 9.07
CA HIS A 6 -39.57 -3.69 7.82
C HIS A 6 -38.66 -3.08 6.75
N SER A 7 -37.89 -3.92 6.09
CA SER A 7 -37.03 -3.54 4.96
C SER A 7 -37.34 -4.43 3.77
N VAL A 8 -37.30 -3.86 2.56
CA VAL A 8 -37.38 -4.61 1.31
C VAL A 8 -36.05 -4.53 0.58
N VAL A 9 -35.52 -5.68 0.15
CA VAL A 9 -34.27 -5.75 -0.62
C VAL A 9 -34.57 -6.32 -2.01
N ILE A 10 -34.19 -5.56 -3.04
CA ILE A 10 -34.33 -5.94 -4.45
C ILE A 10 -32.95 -6.01 -5.09
N ALA A 11 -32.66 -7.12 -5.77
CA ALA A 11 -31.52 -7.23 -6.67
C ALA A 11 -32.00 -6.98 -8.10
N THR A 12 -31.29 -6.15 -8.86
CA THR A 12 -31.67 -5.84 -10.25
C THR A 12 -30.48 -5.84 -11.21
N SER A 13 -30.75 -6.30 -12.43
CA SER A 13 -29.85 -6.16 -13.59
C SER A 13 -30.29 -5.01 -14.52
N CYS A 14 -30.96 -4.00 -13.95
CA CYS A 14 -31.51 -2.82 -14.61
C CYS A 14 -32.65 -3.11 -15.60
N ARG A 15 -33.57 -4.01 -15.25
CA ARG A 15 -34.80 -4.26 -16.02
C ARG A 15 -35.86 -3.21 -15.67
N PHE A 16 -35.65 -1.97 -16.11
CA PHE A 16 -36.35 -0.77 -15.62
C PHE A 16 -37.88 -0.90 -15.48
N GLU A 17 -38.60 -1.37 -16.51
CA GLU A 17 -40.06 -1.46 -16.44
C GLU A 17 -40.54 -2.55 -15.47
N LEU A 18 -39.79 -3.64 -15.33
CA LEU A 18 -40.08 -4.69 -14.36
C LEU A 18 -39.83 -4.20 -12.93
N LEU A 19 -38.67 -3.57 -12.70
CA LEU A 19 -38.33 -2.95 -11.41
C LEU A 19 -39.37 -1.89 -11.01
N LYS A 20 -39.87 -1.10 -11.97
CA LYS A 20 -40.93 -0.12 -11.75
C LYS A 20 -42.23 -0.78 -11.30
N ARG A 21 -42.58 -1.96 -11.84
CA ARG A 21 -43.73 -2.75 -11.36
C ARG A 21 -43.50 -3.26 -9.94
N ALA A 22 -42.33 -3.82 -9.66
CA ALA A 22 -41.96 -4.27 -8.31
C ALA A 22 -42.08 -3.12 -7.28
N LEU A 23 -41.48 -1.96 -7.57
CA LEU A 23 -41.57 -0.75 -6.73
C LEU A 23 -43.01 -0.23 -6.58
N ARG A 24 -43.83 -0.29 -7.63
CA ARG A 24 -45.27 0.06 -7.52
C ARG A 24 -46.01 -0.86 -6.56
N SER A 25 -45.69 -2.15 -6.53
CA SER A 25 -46.31 -3.07 -5.58
C SER A 25 -45.91 -2.80 -4.13
N ILE A 26 -44.70 -2.27 -3.90
CA ILE A 26 -44.27 -1.75 -2.59
C ILE A 26 -45.02 -0.47 -2.23
N LYS A 27 -45.24 0.45 -3.19
CA LYS A 27 -45.96 1.72 -2.96
C LYS A 27 -47.39 1.51 -2.44
N ILE A 28 -48.07 0.47 -2.92
CA ILE A 28 -49.46 0.18 -2.56
C ILE A 28 -49.62 -0.65 -1.29
N GLN A 29 -48.53 -0.98 -0.59
CA GLN A 29 -48.61 -1.78 0.63
C GLN A 29 -49.38 -1.05 1.74
N CYS A 30 -50.30 -1.76 2.41
CA CYS A 30 -51.03 -1.27 3.59
C CYS A 30 -50.07 -0.94 4.74
N LEU A 31 -48.95 -1.66 4.84
CA LEU A 31 -47.85 -1.37 5.75
C LEU A 31 -46.64 -0.90 4.93
N ARG A 32 -46.18 0.33 5.17
CA ARG A 32 -45.00 0.87 4.48
C ARG A 32 -43.71 0.34 5.11
N PRO A 33 -42.74 -0.16 4.31
CA PRO A 33 -41.42 -0.49 4.82
C PRO A 33 -40.66 0.79 5.17
N GLN A 34 -39.79 0.70 6.19
CA GLN A 34 -38.91 1.80 6.59
C GLN A 34 -37.74 1.98 5.61
N HIS A 35 -37.24 0.89 5.05
CA HIS A 35 -36.13 0.91 4.09
C HIS A 35 -36.48 0.12 2.83
N ILE A 36 -36.14 0.69 1.67
CA ILE A 36 -36.23 0.02 0.38
C ILE A 36 -34.85 0.08 -0.26
N VAL A 37 -34.16 -1.05 -0.29
CA VAL A 37 -32.79 -1.15 -0.81
C VAL A 37 -32.83 -1.82 -2.17
N VAL A 38 -32.42 -1.09 -3.21
CA VAL A 38 -32.25 -1.62 -4.57
C VAL A 38 -30.77 -1.74 -4.87
N VAL A 39 -30.32 -2.95 -5.16
CA VAL A 39 -28.92 -3.26 -5.47
C VAL A 39 -28.76 -3.56 -6.95
N VAL A 40 -27.93 -2.77 -7.61
CA VAL A 40 -27.65 -2.86 -9.04
C VAL A 40 -26.44 -3.76 -9.26
N ASP A 41 -26.64 -4.87 -9.97
CA ASP A 41 -25.57 -5.80 -10.32
C ASP A 41 -24.92 -5.41 -11.66
N GLN A 42 -23.60 -5.24 -11.65
CA GLN A 42 -22.71 -5.03 -12.83
C GLN A 42 -23.03 -3.83 -13.76
N LYS A 43 -24.01 -2.98 -13.42
CA LYS A 43 -24.45 -1.84 -14.25
C LYS A 43 -24.44 -0.51 -13.46
N GLU A 44 -23.30 -0.16 -12.89
CA GLU A 44 -23.16 1.03 -12.03
C GLU A 44 -23.55 2.36 -12.73
N ALA A 45 -23.42 2.44 -14.06
CA ALA A 45 -23.87 3.59 -14.84
C ALA A 45 -25.38 3.89 -14.70
N GLU A 46 -26.19 2.90 -14.31
CA GLU A 46 -27.64 3.00 -14.21
C GLU A 46 -28.15 3.41 -12.82
N LEU A 47 -27.26 3.61 -11.84
CA LEU A 47 -27.63 3.97 -10.47
C LEU A 47 -28.51 5.22 -10.41
N ASP A 48 -28.17 6.26 -11.16
CA ASP A 48 -28.93 7.53 -11.15
C ASP A 48 -30.30 7.43 -11.79
N SER A 49 -30.46 6.56 -12.79
CA SER A 49 -31.75 6.26 -13.41
C SER A 49 -32.69 5.59 -12.41
N ILE A 50 -32.19 4.66 -11.59
CA ILE A 50 -32.98 4.00 -10.55
C ILE A 50 -33.30 4.97 -9.39
N ARG A 51 -32.36 5.84 -9.01
CA ARG A 51 -32.64 6.92 -8.03
C ARG A 51 -33.74 7.86 -8.51
N ARG A 52 -33.73 8.21 -9.81
CA ARG A 52 -34.80 9.00 -10.43
C ARG A 52 -36.14 8.26 -10.39
N LEU A 53 -36.15 6.97 -10.68
CA LEU A 53 -37.35 6.14 -10.60
C LEU A 53 -37.96 6.12 -9.19
N GLY A 54 -37.12 5.94 -8.15
CA GLY A 54 -37.57 6.01 -6.76
C GLY A 54 -38.24 7.34 -6.41
N ARG A 55 -37.63 8.47 -6.83
CA ARG A 55 -38.21 9.82 -6.66
C ARG A 55 -39.53 9.99 -7.41
N GLN A 56 -39.61 9.52 -8.66
CA GLN A 56 -40.85 9.56 -9.46
C GLN A 56 -42.00 8.78 -8.82
N LEU A 57 -41.67 7.66 -8.15
CA LEU A 57 -42.65 6.86 -7.43
C LEU A 57 -42.90 7.36 -6.00
N GLU A 58 -42.23 8.43 -5.56
CA GLU A 58 -42.30 8.97 -4.18
C GLU A 58 -41.95 7.90 -3.13
N LEU A 59 -40.97 7.06 -3.44
CA LEU A 59 -40.46 6.03 -2.53
C LEU A 59 -39.05 6.40 -2.07
N PRO A 60 -38.73 6.24 -0.76
CA PRO A 60 -37.39 6.46 -0.23
C PRO A 60 -36.48 5.27 -0.58
N VAL A 61 -36.11 5.16 -1.86
CA VAL A 61 -35.26 4.06 -2.36
C VAL A 61 -33.78 4.38 -2.16
N GLU A 62 -33.10 3.53 -1.40
CA GLU A 62 -31.65 3.50 -1.27
C GLU A 62 -31.06 2.64 -2.40
N VAL A 63 -30.25 3.25 -3.28
CA VAL A 63 -29.69 2.57 -4.47
C VAL A 63 -28.20 2.31 -4.26
N LEU A 64 -27.81 1.04 -4.31
CA LEU A 64 -26.45 0.55 -4.10
C LEU A 64 -25.90 -0.13 -5.35
N ALA A 65 -24.59 -0.02 -5.58
CA ALA A 65 -23.88 -0.92 -6.48
C ALA A 65 -23.57 -2.23 -5.75
N ASN A 66 -23.68 -3.37 -6.44
CA ASN A 66 -23.20 -4.64 -5.91
C ASN A 66 -21.68 -4.56 -5.68
N ARG A 67 -21.25 -4.76 -4.44
CA ARG A 67 -19.82 -4.71 -4.02
C ARG A 67 -19.26 -6.09 -3.67
N ARG A 68 -20.00 -7.15 -3.98
CA ARG A 68 -19.68 -8.55 -3.68
C ARG A 68 -19.66 -9.36 -4.98
N THR A 69 -19.72 -10.68 -4.90
CA THR A 69 -19.68 -11.55 -6.09
C THR A 69 -20.75 -11.14 -7.11
N PRO A 70 -20.42 -10.98 -8.39
CA PRO A 70 -21.41 -10.65 -9.41
C PRO A 70 -22.55 -11.68 -9.46
N GLY A 71 -23.80 -11.18 -9.53
CA GLY A 71 -25.02 -11.98 -9.54
C GLY A 71 -25.95 -11.74 -8.34
N ALA A 72 -27.11 -12.42 -8.35
CA ALA A 72 -28.19 -12.18 -7.40
C ALA A 72 -27.77 -12.37 -5.92
N SER A 73 -27.06 -13.46 -5.60
CA SER A 73 -26.56 -13.71 -4.23
C SER A 73 -25.70 -12.57 -3.71
N GLY A 74 -24.75 -12.07 -4.49
CA GLY A 74 -23.88 -10.97 -4.06
C GLY A 74 -24.63 -9.65 -3.97
N ALA A 75 -25.60 -9.40 -4.86
CA ALA A 75 -26.46 -8.23 -4.80
C ALA A 75 -27.34 -8.23 -3.54
N TRP A 76 -28.04 -9.33 -3.24
CA TRP A 76 -28.81 -9.45 -2.00
C TRP A 76 -27.92 -9.36 -0.76
N ASN A 77 -26.76 -10.02 -0.75
CA ASN A 77 -25.81 -9.92 0.36
C ASN A 77 -25.26 -8.50 0.54
N THR A 78 -25.08 -7.74 -0.55
CA THR A 78 -24.72 -6.32 -0.48
C THR A 78 -25.82 -5.51 0.22
N GLY A 79 -27.08 -5.76 -0.10
CA GLY A 79 -28.23 -5.13 0.55
C GLY A 79 -28.38 -5.52 2.03
N LEU A 80 -28.21 -6.81 2.35
CA LEU A 80 -28.28 -7.32 3.72
C LEU A 80 -27.12 -6.83 4.59
N ASP A 81 -25.89 -6.79 4.05
CA ASP A 81 -24.73 -6.17 4.70
C ASP A 81 -24.96 -4.67 4.91
N HIS A 82 -25.55 -3.96 3.95
CA HIS A 82 -25.92 -2.57 4.12
C HIS A 82 -26.89 -2.37 5.30
N LEU A 83 -27.97 -3.15 5.37
CA LEU A 83 -28.91 -3.12 6.50
C LEU A 83 -28.21 -3.42 7.84
N ALA A 84 -27.37 -4.45 7.89
CA ALA A 84 -26.66 -4.87 9.10
C ALA A 84 -25.66 -3.82 9.65
N ARG A 85 -25.30 -2.81 8.85
CA ARG A 85 -24.40 -1.74 9.29
C ARG A 85 -25.07 -0.67 10.13
N PHE A 86 -26.33 -0.33 9.87
CA PHE A 86 -27.03 0.78 10.53
C PHE A 86 -28.23 0.35 11.37
N VAL A 87 -28.73 -0.87 11.20
CA VAL A 87 -29.76 -1.43 12.08
C VAL A 87 -29.15 -1.74 13.44
N SER A 88 -29.66 -1.09 14.49
CA SER A 88 -29.18 -1.25 15.86
C SER A 88 -29.53 -2.59 16.50
N ASP A 89 -30.73 -3.11 16.19
CA ASP A 89 -31.20 -4.42 16.65
C ASP A 89 -31.69 -5.26 15.45
N PRO A 90 -30.87 -6.21 14.95
CA PRO A 90 -31.25 -7.06 13.84
C PRO A 90 -32.35 -8.07 14.21
N THR A 91 -32.67 -8.26 15.49
CA THR A 91 -33.72 -9.19 15.93
C THR A 91 -35.12 -8.61 15.78
N SER A 92 -35.28 -7.28 15.84
CA SER A 92 -36.55 -6.58 15.62
C SER A 92 -36.77 -6.08 14.18
N HIS A 93 -35.82 -6.35 13.28
CA HIS A 93 -35.91 -5.98 11.87
C HIS A 93 -36.30 -7.18 10.99
N ILE A 94 -37.39 -7.03 10.24
CA ILE A 94 -37.86 -7.99 9.24
C ILE A 94 -37.39 -7.54 7.86
N VAL A 95 -36.79 -8.46 7.11
CA VAL A 95 -36.39 -8.25 5.72
C VAL A 95 -37.27 -9.12 4.83
N SER A 96 -37.83 -8.52 3.79
CA SER A 96 -38.53 -9.23 2.71
C SER A 96 -37.74 -9.07 1.41
N ILE A 97 -37.51 -10.18 0.72
CA ILE A 97 -36.78 -10.20 -0.55
C ILE A 97 -37.80 -10.09 -1.69
N LEU A 98 -37.52 -9.26 -2.69
CA LEU A 98 -38.35 -9.13 -3.89
C LEU A 98 -37.47 -9.11 -5.13
N ASP A 99 -37.74 -10.00 -6.07
CA ASP A 99 -37.06 -10.02 -7.37
C ASP A 99 -37.55 -8.86 -8.24
N ASP A 100 -36.69 -8.33 -9.12
CA ASP A 100 -37.03 -7.16 -9.93
C ASP A 100 -38.12 -7.42 -10.98
N ASP A 101 -38.41 -8.68 -11.28
CA ASP A 101 -39.44 -9.16 -12.19
C ASP A 101 -40.75 -9.58 -11.51
N ASP A 102 -40.83 -9.56 -10.18
CA ASP A 102 -41.99 -10.00 -9.41
C ASP A 102 -42.76 -8.83 -8.77
N TRP A 103 -43.93 -9.12 -8.17
CA TRP A 103 -44.71 -8.14 -7.42
C TRP A 103 -45.54 -8.76 -6.29
N TRP A 104 -46.02 -7.93 -5.37
CA TRP A 104 -46.85 -8.35 -4.24
C TRP A 104 -48.28 -7.82 -4.28
N ASP A 105 -49.21 -8.53 -3.63
CA ASP A 105 -50.49 -7.99 -3.23
C ASP A 105 -50.34 -6.88 -2.18
N GLY A 106 -51.29 -5.93 -2.14
CA GLY A 106 -51.21 -4.74 -1.27
C GLY A 106 -51.18 -5.02 0.24
N ASN A 107 -51.53 -6.22 0.69
CA ASN A 107 -51.51 -6.60 2.11
C ASN A 107 -50.27 -7.44 2.51
N TYR A 108 -49.35 -7.74 1.60
CA TYR A 108 -48.23 -8.66 1.82
C TYR A 108 -47.42 -8.32 3.08
N LEU A 109 -46.92 -7.08 3.19
CA LEU A 109 -46.09 -6.66 4.32
C LEU A 109 -46.88 -6.58 5.64
N ALA A 110 -48.18 -6.29 5.59
CA ALA A 110 -49.03 -6.30 6.77
C ALA A 110 -49.20 -7.74 7.31
N SER A 111 -49.42 -8.71 6.43
CA SER A 111 -49.50 -10.13 6.81
C SER A 111 -48.16 -10.65 7.34
N VAL A 112 -47.03 -10.25 6.74
CA VAL A 112 -45.69 -10.55 7.28
C VAL A 112 -45.56 -9.98 8.71
N HIS A 113 -45.98 -8.73 8.93
CA HIS A 113 -45.92 -8.09 10.24
C HIS A 113 -46.72 -8.85 11.29
N ASP A 114 -47.96 -9.24 10.98
CA ASP A 114 -48.83 -9.96 11.91
C ASP A 114 -48.24 -11.32 12.32
N VAL A 115 -47.70 -12.06 11.35
CA VAL A 115 -47.04 -13.35 11.62
C VAL A 115 -45.74 -13.14 12.40
N ALA A 116 -44.93 -12.14 12.06
CA ALA A 116 -43.70 -11.81 12.80
C ALA A 116 -43.98 -11.43 14.27
N ARG A 117 -45.08 -10.72 14.55
CA ARG A 117 -45.52 -10.40 15.92
C ARG A 117 -45.88 -11.63 16.74
N SER A 118 -46.32 -12.71 16.08
CA SER A 118 -46.59 -13.99 16.75
C SER A 118 -45.32 -14.79 17.10
N GLY A 119 -44.14 -14.22 16.87
CA GLY A 119 -42.85 -14.83 17.22
C GLY A 119 -42.19 -15.61 16.08
N ALA A 120 -42.66 -15.47 14.84
CA ALA A 120 -41.98 -16.07 13.70
C ALA A 120 -40.64 -15.36 13.40
N ASP A 121 -39.64 -16.16 13.05
CA ASP A 121 -38.32 -15.73 12.61
C ASP A 121 -38.17 -15.81 11.09
N VAL A 122 -38.82 -16.81 10.48
CA VAL A 122 -38.85 -17.05 9.03
C VAL A 122 -40.31 -17.22 8.61
N MET A 123 -40.69 -16.54 7.54
CA MET A 123 -42.04 -16.49 7.04
C MET A 123 -42.04 -16.69 5.53
N ALA A 124 -42.95 -17.50 5.01
CA ALA A 124 -43.12 -17.66 3.57
C ALA A 124 -44.58 -17.51 3.15
N ALA A 125 -44.83 -16.76 2.09
CA ALA A 125 -46.17 -16.53 1.54
C ALA A 125 -46.51 -17.50 0.39
N ALA A 126 -47.76 -17.51 -0.07
CA ALA A 126 -48.11 -18.21 -1.30
C ALA A 126 -47.49 -17.51 -2.52
N ILE A 127 -47.15 -18.28 -3.56
CA ILE A 127 -46.74 -17.75 -4.86
C ILE A 127 -47.82 -18.04 -5.89
N THR A 128 -48.25 -17.04 -6.66
CA THR A 128 -48.96 -17.25 -7.92
C THR A 128 -47.97 -17.15 -9.06
N ARG A 129 -47.71 -18.27 -9.74
CA ARG A 129 -46.76 -18.34 -10.86
C ARG A 129 -47.48 -18.17 -12.18
N TYR A 130 -47.05 -17.19 -12.97
CA TYR A 130 -47.54 -16.93 -14.32
C TYR A 130 -46.55 -17.48 -15.34
N ASP A 131 -46.96 -18.47 -16.14
CA ASP A 131 -46.13 -19.04 -17.21
C ASP A 131 -46.96 -19.38 -18.45
N THR A 132 -46.29 -19.79 -19.53
CA THR A 132 -46.98 -20.04 -20.82
C THR A 132 -48.00 -21.16 -20.74
N ALA A 133 -47.85 -22.10 -19.80
CA ALA A 133 -48.79 -23.20 -19.58
C ALA A 133 -49.95 -22.80 -18.68
N THR A 134 -49.75 -21.86 -17.75
CA THR A 134 -50.79 -21.28 -16.89
C THR A 134 -50.73 -19.75 -16.90
N PRO A 135 -51.15 -19.07 -17.98
CA PRO A 135 -51.12 -17.61 -18.08
C PRO A 135 -52.01 -16.89 -17.06
N GLU A 136 -53.07 -17.55 -16.60
CA GLU A 136 -53.98 -17.10 -15.54
C GLU A 136 -53.37 -17.17 -14.14
N GLY A 137 -52.23 -17.85 -13.99
CA GLY A 137 -51.50 -18.01 -12.73
C GLY A 137 -51.85 -19.30 -12.00
N ARG A 138 -50.82 -20.04 -11.57
CA ARG A 138 -50.96 -21.23 -10.71
C ARG A 138 -50.46 -20.92 -9.31
N VAL A 139 -51.35 -21.08 -8.31
CA VAL A 139 -51.00 -20.92 -6.90
C VAL A 139 -50.16 -22.10 -6.41
N SER A 140 -49.07 -21.80 -5.71
CA SER A 140 -48.22 -22.72 -4.98
C SER A 140 -48.13 -22.26 -3.52
N LEU A 141 -48.55 -23.13 -2.61
CA LEU A 141 -48.44 -22.86 -1.17
C LEU A 141 -47.01 -23.16 -0.68
N PRO A 142 -46.49 -22.39 0.29
CA PRO A 142 -45.25 -22.73 0.96
C PRO A 142 -45.45 -23.96 1.86
N PRO A 143 -44.38 -24.67 2.27
CA PRO A 143 -44.52 -25.83 3.13
C PRO A 143 -45.06 -25.45 4.51
N ALA A 144 -45.77 -26.36 5.17
CA ALA A 144 -46.27 -26.14 6.53
C ALA A 144 -45.14 -26.12 7.58
N ARG A 145 -44.01 -26.76 7.29
CA ARG A 145 -42.82 -26.82 8.13
C ARG A 145 -41.56 -26.63 7.28
N LEU A 146 -40.56 -25.94 7.80
CA LEU A 146 -39.27 -25.77 7.15
C LEU A 146 -38.37 -26.98 7.46
N LEU A 147 -38.24 -27.92 6.52
CA LEU A 147 -37.48 -29.16 6.74
C LEU A 147 -36.35 -29.32 5.71
N ALA A 148 -35.13 -29.58 6.18
CA ALA A 148 -33.94 -29.77 5.34
C ALA A 148 -34.15 -30.80 4.21
N LYS A 149 -34.81 -31.93 4.53
CA LYS A 149 -35.08 -33.02 3.58
C LYS A 149 -35.85 -32.60 2.33
N ASP A 150 -36.69 -31.57 2.43
CA ASP A 150 -37.50 -31.09 1.31
C ASP A 150 -36.65 -30.23 0.37
N PHE A 151 -35.72 -29.44 0.93
CA PHE A 151 -34.73 -28.67 0.18
C PHE A 151 -33.62 -29.56 -0.40
N LEU A 152 -33.27 -30.67 0.24
CA LEU A 152 -32.37 -31.67 -0.34
C LEU A 152 -32.98 -32.34 -1.60
N ARG A 153 -34.30 -32.57 -1.64
CA ARG A 153 -34.99 -33.15 -2.81
C ARG A 153 -35.32 -32.14 -3.90
N GLY A 154 -35.54 -30.88 -3.54
CA GLY A 154 -35.96 -29.85 -4.49
C GLY A 154 -36.19 -28.52 -3.79
N ASN A 155 -37.24 -27.81 -4.15
CA ASN A 155 -37.69 -26.63 -3.41
C ASN A 155 -39.21 -26.74 -3.23
N PRO A 156 -39.73 -26.79 -1.99
CA PRO A 156 -41.14 -27.00 -1.68
C PRO A 156 -42.01 -25.73 -1.82
N GLY A 157 -41.55 -24.70 -2.53
CA GLY A 157 -42.35 -23.51 -2.82
C GLY A 157 -41.91 -22.23 -2.11
N ILE A 158 -40.64 -22.13 -1.73
CA ILE A 158 -40.05 -20.89 -1.18
C ILE A 158 -39.03 -20.35 -2.18
N GLN A 159 -39.17 -19.11 -2.60
CA GLN A 159 -38.31 -18.38 -3.53
C GLN A 159 -37.96 -17.02 -2.90
N GLY A 160 -37.10 -16.23 -3.55
CA GLY A 160 -36.77 -14.88 -3.10
C GLY A 160 -38.02 -14.05 -2.79
N SER A 161 -38.88 -13.84 -3.79
CA SER A 161 -40.06 -12.96 -3.70
C SER A 161 -41.15 -13.36 -2.70
N ASN A 162 -41.16 -14.57 -2.13
CA ASN A 162 -42.13 -14.95 -1.10
C ASN A 162 -41.49 -15.24 0.27
N LEU A 163 -40.21 -14.91 0.45
CA LEU A 163 -39.46 -15.13 1.67
C LEU A 163 -39.29 -13.83 2.46
N SER A 164 -39.71 -13.87 3.72
CA SER A 164 -39.43 -12.83 4.70
C SER A 164 -38.77 -13.47 5.94
N ALA A 165 -37.82 -12.79 6.56
CA ALA A 165 -37.16 -13.30 7.77
C ALA A 165 -36.64 -12.15 8.63
N ARG A 166 -36.40 -12.42 9.93
CA ARG A 166 -35.62 -11.50 10.77
C ARG A 166 -34.22 -11.35 10.18
N LEU A 167 -33.69 -10.13 10.20
CA LEU A 167 -32.33 -9.84 9.75
C LEU A 167 -31.31 -10.68 10.53
N SER A 168 -31.49 -10.81 11.86
CA SER A 168 -30.64 -11.67 12.69
C SER A 168 -30.66 -13.13 12.22
N THR A 169 -31.81 -13.68 11.84
CA THR A 169 -31.93 -15.07 11.37
C THR A 169 -31.26 -15.27 10.01
N LEU A 170 -31.36 -14.29 9.10
CA LEU A 170 -30.60 -14.33 7.84
C LEU A 170 -29.08 -14.29 8.09
N LEU A 171 -28.64 -13.41 9.00
CA LEU A 171 -27.22 -13.29 9.38
C LEU A 171 -26.68 -14.59 10.01
N LEU A 172 -27.43 -15.19 10.94
CA LEU A 172 -27.12 -16.49 11.55
C LEU A 172 -27.03 -17.60 10.49
N ALA A 173 -27.88 -17.56 9.46
CA ALA A 173 -27.90 -18.61 8.45
C ALA A 173 -26.66 -18.61 7.53
N GLY A 174 -25.94 -17.49 7.42
CA GLY A 174 -24.86 -17.32 6.43
C GLY A 174 -25.18 -16.35 5.29
N LEU A 175 -26.36 -15.72 5.29
CA LEU A 175 -26.91 -14.99 4.13
C LEU A 175 -27.01 -15.88 2.86
N PHE A 176 -27.09 -15.31 1.66
CA PHE A 176 -27.09 -16.10 0.42
C PHE A 176 -25.68 -16.64 0.12
N ASP A 177 -25.60 -17.85 -0.43
CA ASP A 177 -24.31 -18.41 -0.89
C ASP A 177 -23.96 -17.81 -2.26
N GLU A 178 -22.80 -17.15 -2.31
CA GLU A 178 -22.29 -16.46 -3.48
C GLU A 178 -21.58 -17.37 -4.49
N ALA A 179 -21.23 -18.62 -4.13
CA ALA A 179 -20.80 -19.62 -5.12
C ALA A 179 -21.95 -20.08 -6.03
N LEU A 180 -23.21 -19.89 -5.60
CA LEU A 180 -24.39 -20.34 -6.32
C LEU A 180 -24.94 -19.26 -7.26
N SER A 181 -24.76 -19.45 -8.57
CA SER A 181 -25.40 -18.61 -9.60
C SER A 181 -26.91 -18.84 -9.78
N SER A 182 -27.44 -19.93 -9.20
CA SER A 182 -28.86 -20.31 -9.13
C SER A 182 -29.02 -21.31 -7.98
N CYS A 183 -30.26 -21.70 -7.64
CA CYS A 183 -30.56 -22.51 -6.44
C CYS A 183 -30.26 -21.81 -5.10
N THR A 184 -30.15 -20.48 -5.12
CA THR A 184 -29.78 -19.63 -3.97
C THR A 184 -30.77 -19.78 -2.81
N ASP A 185 -32.07 -19.68 -3.08
CA ASP A 185 -33.12 -19.79 -2.05
C ASP A 185 -33.19 -21.21 -1.47
N ARG A 186 -32.90 -22.21 -2.30
CA ARG A 186 -32.88 -23.62 -1.91
C ARG A 186 -31.78 -23.88 -0.89
N ASP A 187 -30.58 -23.35 -1.13
CA ASP A 187 -29.43 -23.44 -0.22
C ASP A 187 -29.67 -22.63 1.06
N LEU A 188 -30.15 -21.39 0.95
CA LEU A 188 -30.47 -20.55 2.11
C LEU A 188 -31.53 -21.21 3.00
N CYS A 189 -32.64 -21.70 2.44
CA CYS A 189 -33.69 -22.35 3.23
C CYS A 189 -33.24 -23.65 3.89
N LEU A 190 -32.31 -24.37 3.28
CA LEU A 190 -31.70 -25.56 3.88
C LEU A 190 -30.87 -25.16 5.12
N ARG A 191 -30.01 -24.15 5.01
CA ARG A 191 -29.24 -23.61 6.15
C ARG A 191 -30.14 -22.98 7.22
N LEU A 192 -31.21 -22.28 6.83
CA LEU A 192 -32.23 -21.81 7.76
C LEU A 192 -32.88 -22.98 8.49
N SER A 193 -33.19 -24.09 7.83
CA SER A 193 -33.79 -25.24 8.51
C SER A 193 -32.86 -25.88 9.55
N ASP A 194 -31.54 -25.83 9.34
CA ASP A 194 -30.54 -26.33 10.30
C ASP A 194 -30.50 -25.51 11.59
N LEU A 195 -30.82 -24.20 11.51
CA LEU A 195 -30.93 -23.34 12.69
C LEU A 195 -32.19 -23.62 13.54
N GLN A 196 -33.12 -24.42 13.02
CA GLN A 196 -34.44 -24.69 13.60
C GLN A 196 -35.17 -23.40 14.07
N PRO A 197 -35.37 -22.40 13.19
CA PRO A 197 -36.02 -21.14 13.53
C PRO A 197 -37.53 -21.32 13.72
N ALA A 198 -38.19 -20.36 14.36
CA ALA A 198 -39.64 -20.31 14.39
C ALA A 198 -40.18 -19.97 12.99
N TYR A 199 -40.53 -21.00 12.21
CA TYR A 199 -41.06 -20.84 10.85
C TYR A 199 -42.60 -20.82 10.82
N ARG A 200 -43.18 -19.95 9.98
CA ARG A 200 -44.63 -19.91 9.70
C ARG A 200 -44.93 -19.63 8.23
N ALA A 201 -45.88 -20.38 7.66
CA ALA A 201 -46.52 -19.98 6.40
C ALA A 201 -47.45 -18.78 6.65
N ILE A 202 -47.42 -17.79 5.76
CA ILE A 202 -48.23 -16.57 5.87
C ILE A 202 -49.61 -16.82 5.23
N PRO A 203 -50.70 -16.64 5.98
CA PRO A 203 -52.04 -16.71 5.41
C PRO A 203 -52.38 -15.44 4.62
N ASN A 204 -53.16 -15.57 3.55
CA ASN A 204 -53.79 -14.46 2.83
C ASN A 204 -52.83 -13.39 2.27
N ALA A 205 -51.58 -13.76 1.98
CA ALA A 205 -50.62 -12.92 1.26
C ALA A 205 -50.08 -13.71 0.06
N VAL A 206 -49.95 -13.04 -1.08
CA VAL A 206 -49.50 -13.64 -2.33
C VAL A 206 -48.38 -12.81 -2.93
N ALA A 207 -47.30 -13.51 -3.32
CA ALA A 207 -46.30 -13.00 -4.24
C ALA A 207 -46.61 -13.50 -5.65
N HIS A 208 -46.45 -12.64 -6.63
CA HIS A 208 -46.72 -12.92 -8.02
C HIS A 208 -45.40 -13.08 -8.74
N HIS A 209 -45.16 -14.30 -9.21
CA HIS A 209 -43.93 -14.68 -9.88
C HIS A 209 -44.14 -14.69 -11.39
N ASP A 210 -43.53 -13.72 -12.09
CA ASP A 210 -43.72 -13.51 -13.53
C ASP A 210 -42.68 -14.28 -14.33
N THR A 211 -43.13 -15.14 -15.24
CA THR A 211 -42.22 -15.79 -16.20
C THR A 211 -42.56 -15.43 -17.65
N LEU A 212 -43.53 -14.54 -17.88
CA LEU A 212 -44.04 -14.13 -19.19
C LEU A 212 -43.37 -12.86 -19.73
N HIS A 213 -42.52 -12.20 -18.94
CA HIS A 213 -41.91 -10.90 -19.26
C HIS A 213 -40.89 -10.91 -20.43
N GLY A 214 -40.57 -12.08 -21.00
CA GLY A 214 -39.75 -12.19 -22.22
C GLY A 214 -38.23 -11.98 -22.05
N TYR A 215 -37.74 -11.75 -20.83
CA TYR A 215 -36.30 -11.74 -20.53
C TYR A 215 -35.83 -13.15 -20.14
N SER A 216 -34.57 -13.47 -20.40
CA SER A 216 -33.96 -14.71 -19.93
C SER A 216 -33.91 -14.78 -18.40
N ARG A 217 -34.30 -15.91 -17.82
CA ARG A 217 -34.35 -16.13 -16.37
C ARG A 217 -33.27 -17.11 -15.91
N LEU A 218 -32.79 -16.93 -14.69
CA LEU A 218 -31.81 -17.82 -14.05
C LEU A 218 -32.32 -19.26 -13.86
N SER A 219 -33.63 -19.48 -14.00
CA SER A 219 -34.29 -20.78 -13.81
C SER A 219 -34.85 -21.36 -15.11
N ASP A 220 -34.57 -20.75 -16.27
CA ASP A 220 -34.96 -21.31 -17.56
C ASP A 220 -34.28 -22.66 -17.79
N LYS A 221 -34.99 -23.57 -18.47
CA LYS A 221 -34.48 -24.90 -18.79
C LYS A 221 -33.23 -24.78 -19.66
N GLY A 222 -32.15 -25.45 -19.25
CA GLY A 222 -30.85 -25.40 -19.95
C GLY A 222 -30.05 -24.11 -19.77
N SER A 223 -30.48 -23.16 -18.93
CA SER A 223 -29.71 -21.93 -18.71
C SER A 223 -28.39 -22.23 -17.99
N ALA A 224 -27.30 -21.58 -18.42
CA ALA A 224 -25.97 -21.79 -17.85
C ALA A 224 -25.93 -21.55 -16.33
N ALA A 225 -26.62 -20.51 -15.85
CA ALA A 225 -26.73 -20.22 -14.42
C ALA A 225 -27.44 -21.34 -13.66
N LYS A 226 -28.50 -21.94 -14.23
CA LYS A 226 -29.21 -23.03 -13.58
C LYS A 226 -28.38 -24.30 -13.51
N LEU A 227 -27.73 -24.66 -14.62
CA LEU A 227 -26.89 -25.86 -14.70
C LEU A 227 -25.71 -25.75 -13.74
N LYS A 228 -24.95 -24.64 -13.80
CA LYS A 228 -23.83 -24.38 -12.87
C LYS A 228 -24.29 -24.32 -11.41
N GLY A 229 -25.45 -23.71 -11.14
CA GLY A 229 -26.03 -23.67 -9.80
C GLY A 229 -26.43 -25.06 -9.28
N LEU A 230 -26.86 -25.99 -10.15
CA LEU A 230 -27.15 -27.37 -9.77
C LEU A 230 -25.86 -28.18 -9.57
N ASP A 231 -24.82 -27.97 -10.38
CA ASP A 231 -23.50 -28.59 -10.18
C ASP A 231 -22.94 -28.23 -8.80
N VAL A 232 -22.91 -26.94 -8.48
CA VAL A 232 -22.43 -26.45 -7.18
C VAL A 232 -23.33 -26.96 -6.05
N PHE A 233 -24.66 -26.89 -6.19
CA PHE A 233 -25.57 -27.38 -5.16
C PHE A 233 -25.37 -28.87 -4.87
N HIS A 234 -25.26 -29.71 -5.90
CA HIS A 234 -25.05 -31.13 -5.72
C HIS A 234 -23.66 -31.44 -5.15
N ALA A 235 -22.60 -30.77 -5.62
CA ALA A 235 -21.26 -30.92 -5.05
C ALA A 235 -21.22 -30.63 -3.53
N LYS A 236 -21.99 -29.64 -3.06
CA LYS A 236 -22.10 -29.31 -1.64
C LYS A 236 -22.95 -30.29 -0.85
N TRP A 237 -24.13 -30.64 -1.37
CA TRP A 237 -25.21 -31.22 -0.54
C TRP A 237 -25.48 -32.70 -0.81
N GLN A 238 -24.94 -33.30 -1.88
CA GLN A 238 -25.25 -34.70 -2.22
C GLN A 238 -24.89 -35.68 -1.10
N ARG A 239 -23.80 -35.42 -0.37
CA ARG A 239 -23.36 -36.21 0.79
C ARG A 239 -24.32 -36.17 1.97
N ARG A 240 -25.28 -35.25 2.00
CA ARG A 240 -26.33 -35.22 3.03
C ARG A 240 -27.63 -35.91 2.56
N MET A 241 -27.67 -36.38 1.32
CA MET A 241 -28.84 -37.05 0.75
C MET A 241 -28.75 -38.56 0.94
N SER A 242 -29.85 -39.19 1.34
CA SER A 242 -30.02 -40.61 1.12
C SER A 242 -30.05 -40.92 -0.38
N ALA A 243 -29.75 -42.16 -0.78
CA ALA A 243 -29.82 -42.59 -2.18
C ALA A 243 -31.20 -42.26 -2.83
N GLU A 244 -32.28 -42.41 -2.07
CA GLU A 244 -33.64 -42.04 -2.50
C GLU A 244 -33.79 -40.53 -2.72
N GLN A 245 -33.27 -39.71 -1.80
CA GLN A 245 -33.31 -38.25 -1.93
C GLN A 245 -32.49 -37.76 -3.12
N TYR A 246 -31.29 -38.31 -3.30
CA TYR A 246 -30.41 -38.00 -4.41
C TYR A 246 -31.07 -38.32 -5.76
N GLY A 247 -31.59 -39.54 -5.90
CA GLY A 247 -32.31 -39.96 -7.11
C GLY A 247 -33.51 -39.06 -7.43
N LYS A 248 -34.31 -38.68 -6.42
CA LYS A 248 -35.42 -37.72 -6.59
C LYS A 248 -34.95 -36.33 -6.99
N SER A 249 -33.85 -35.84 -6.40
CA SER A 249 -33.27 -34.53 -6.75
C SER A 249 -32.80 -34.52 -8.21
N CYS A 250 -32.04 -35.54 -8.63
CA CYS A 250 -31.54 -35.67 -10.01
C CYS A 250 -32.68 -35.82 -11.02
N ALA A 251 -33.66 -36.69 -10.77
CA ALA A 251 -34.80 -36.86 -11.67
C ALA A 251 -35.61 -35.56 -11.83
N ARG A 252 -35.79 -34.82 -10.74
CA ARG A 252 -36.46 -33.52 -10.78
C ARG A 252 -35.65 -32.47 -11.54
N ALA A 253 -34.34 -32.42 -11.33
CA ALA A 253 -33.43 -31.49 -12.00
C ALA A 253 -33.37 -31.76 -13.52
N GLN A 254 -33.29 -33.02 -13.93
CA GLN A 254 -33.35 -33.41 -15.35
C GLN A 254 -34.69 -33.02 -15.97
N ARG A 255 -35.81 -33.35 -15.32
CA ARG A 255 -37.15 -33.07 -15.84
C ARG A 255 -37.40 -31.57 -16.06
N LEU A 256 -37.06 -30.74 -15.07
CA LEU A 256 -37.38 -29.30 -15.13
C LEU A 256 -36.31 -28.47 -15.82
N PHE A 257 -35.03 -28.85 -15.72
CA PHE A 257 -33.92 -28.00 -16.13
C PHE A 257 -32.99 -28.64 -17.16
N GLY A 258 -33.17 -29.93 -17.47
CA GLY A 258 -32.28 -30.67 -18.39
C GLY A 258 -30.89 -30.93 -17.80
N TRP A 259 -30.77 -30.88 -16.46
CA TRP A 259 -29.51 -31.14 -15.77
C TRP A 259 -29.39 -32.60 -15.39
N SER A 260 -28.24 -33.20 -15.70
CA SER A 260 -27.80 -34.49 -15.19
C SER A 260 -26.47 -34.30 -14.46
N PRO A 261 -26.18 -35.08 -13.40
CA PRO A 261 -24.89 -35.02 -12.74
C PRO A 261 -23.79 -35.28 -13.76
N ALA A 262 -22.77 -34.43 -13.76
CA ALA A 262 -21.57 -34.71 -14.53
C ALA A 262 -20.97 -36.05 -14.07
N PRO A 263 -20.40 -36.87 -14.97
CA PRO A 263 -19.57 -37.99 -14.56
C PRO A 263 -18.50 -37.46 -13.60
N GLU A 264 -18.14 -38.25 -12.58
CA GLU A 264 -17.09 -37.87 -11.65
C GLU A 264 -15.87 -37.41 -12.45
N PRO A 265 -15.34 -36.20 -12.17
CA PRO A 265 -14.13 -35.76 -12.85
C PRO A 265 -13.06 -36.83 -12.59
N GLN A 266 -12.46 -37.35 -13.65
CA GLN A 266 -11.24 -38.14 -13.51
C GLN A 266 -10.27 -37.32 -12.66
N ALA A 267 -9.62 -37.96 -11.69
CA ALA A 267 -8.60 -37.32 -10.88
C ALA A 267 -7.70 -36.52 -11.84
N PRO A 268 -7.58 -35.19 -11.65
CA PRO A 268 -6.72 -34.41 -12.51
C PRO A 268 -5.33 -35.06 -12.47
N GLU A 269 -4.68 -35.21 -13.63
CA GLU A 269 -3.28 -35.60 -13.65
C GLU A 269 -2.54 -34.68 -12.67
N PRO A 270 -1.69 -35.24 -11.80
CA PRO A 270 -0.97 -34.45 -10.80
C PRO A 270 -0.36 -33.25 -11.52
N LEU A 271 -0.71 -32.04 -11.08
CA LEU A 271 -0.13 -30.81 -11.59
C LEU A 271 1.38 -31.00 -11.53
N GLN A 272 2.00 -31.21 -12.69
CA GLN A 272 3.45 -31.26 -12.78
C GLN A 272 3.93 -29.92 -12.25
N SER A 273 4.61 -29.95 -11.10
CA SER A 273 5.32 -28.80 -10.59
C SER A 273 6.10 -28.22 -11.76
N PRO A 274 5.94 -26.93 -12.11
CA PRO A 274 6.72 -26.36 -13.19
C PRO A 274 8.18 -26.59 -12.81
N THR A 275 8.85 -27.43 -13.60
CA THR A 275 10.25 -27.75 -13.40
C THR A 275 10.98 -26.43 -13.55
N LEU A 276 11.51 -25.91 -12.45
CA LEU A 276 12.36 -24.74 -12.51
C LEU A 276 13.50 -25.10 -13.47
N PRO A 277 13.84 -24.25 -14.45
CA PRO A 277 14.91 -24.57 -15.38
C PRO A 277 16.18 -24.87 -14.57
N GLU A 278 16.77 -26.05 -14.81
CA GLU A 278 18.05 -26.42 -14.23
C GLU A 278 19.05 -25.31 -14.52
N THR A 279 19.39 -24.53 -13.50
CA THR A 279 20.45 -23.54 -13.63
C THR A 279 21.77 -24.30 -13.62
N GLU A 280 22.23 -24.72 -14.81
CA GLU A 280 23.60 -25.16 -15.05
C GLU A 280 24.55 -23.99 -14.80
N GLY A 281 24.97 -23.86 -13.55
CA GLY A 281 25.99 -22.92 -13.11
C GLY A 281 26.38 -23.28 -11.69
N ALA A 282 27.68 -23.35 -11.42
CA ALA A 282 28.19 -23.53 -10.05
C ALA A 282 27.73 -22.35 -9.18
N CYS A 283 26.58 -22.51 -8.52
CA CYS A 283 26.04 -21.48 -7.66
C CYS A 283 26.91 -21.41 -6.41
N GLU A 284 27.44 -20.23 -6.09
CA GLU A 284 28.26 -20.07 -4.90
C GLU A 284 27.51 -20.56 -3.65
N PRO A 285 28.14 -21.40 -2.81
CA PRO A 285 27.53 -21.91 -1.59
C PRO A 285 26.89 -20.82 -0.71
N LEU A 286 25.67 -21.05 -0.23
CA LEU A 286 24.88 -20.10 0.54
C LEU A 286 25.51 -19.87 1.92
N THR A 287 25.71 -18.61 2.27
CA THR A 287 25.92 -18.19 3.67
C THR A 287 24.70 -17.37 4.09
N LEU A 288 24.02 -17.78 5.16
CA LEU A 288 22.76 -17.19 5.59
C LEU A 288 22.84 -16.70 7.03
N ILE A 289 22.24 -15.55 7.30
CA ILE A 289 22.04 -15.04 8.66
C ILE A 289 20.57 -15.20 9.03
N VAL A 290 20.24 -16.10 9.95
CA VAL A 290 18.86 -16.35 10.36
C VAL A 290 18.55 -15.56 11.61
N GLY A 291 17.58 -14.65 11.55
CA GLY A 291 17.13 -13.85 12.69
C GLY A 291 15.81 -14.35 13.25
N VAL A 292 15.79 -14.79 14.50
CA VAL A 292 14.61 -15.34 15.18
C VAL A 292 14.34 -14.61 16.48
N ILE A 293 13.09 -14.22 16.70
CA ILE A 293 12.61 -13.77 18.01
C ILE A 293 12.05 -14.99 18.71
N VAL A 294 12.58 -15.32 19.88
CA VAL A 294 12.21 -16.55 20.59
C VAL A 294 11.49 -16.25 21.88
N SER A 295 10.41 -17.00 22.14
CA SER A 295 9.69 -16.88 23.40
C SER A 295 10.36 -17.69 24.51
N GLY A 296 11.07 -17.01 25.42
CA GLY A 296 11.64 -17.65 26.62
C GLY A 296 10.56 -18.19 27.56
N SER A 297 9.32 -17.68 27.48
CA SER A 297 8.18 -18.24 28.23
C SER A 297 7.67 -19.56 27.65
N ARG A 298 8.09 -19.91 26.43
CA ARG A 298 7.63 -21.07 25.65
C ARG A 298 8.77 -21.68 24.81
N PRO A 299 9.84 -22.15 25.46
CA PRO A 299 11.05 -22.59 24.75
C PRO A 299 10.79 -23.72 23.75
N GLU A 300 9.80 -24.58 24.03
CA GLU A 300 9.41 -25.71 23.19
C GLU A 300 8.98 -25.30 21.78
N ARG A 301 8.49 -24.07 21.60
CA ARG A 301 7.99 -23.56 20.32
C ARG A 301 9.08 -23.50 19.26
N CYS A 302 10.31 -23.16 19.67
CA CYS A 302 11.45 -22.88 18.79
C CYS A 302 12.28 -24.13 18.44
N PHE A 303 12.24 -25.20 19.26
CA PHE A 303 13.10 -26.37 19.05
C PHE A 303 12.97 -26.99 17.65
N PRO A 304 11.75 -27.22 17.09
CA PRO A 304 11.63 -27.79 15.75
C PRO A 304 12.22 -26.90 14.65
N LEU A 305 12.21 -25.58 14.84
CA LEU A 305 12.87 -24.65 13.91
C LEU A 305 14.39 -24.83 13.96
N LEU A 306 14.98 -24.92 15.15
CA LEU A 306 16.43 -25.14 15.32
C LEU A 306 16.87 -26.50 14.75
N GLU A 307 16.09 -27.55 14.96
CA GLU A 307 16.31 -28.86 14.34
C GLU A 307 16.26 -28.77 12.81
N GLY A 308 15.27 -28.07 12.25
CA GLY A 308 15.19 -27.80 10.81
C GLY A 308 16.42 -27.05 10.28
N LEU A 309 16.84 -25.99 10.97
CA LEU A 309 18.05 -25.24 10.60
C LEU A 309 19.31 -26.10 10.71
N ARG A 310 19.37 -27.03 11.66
CA ARG A 310 20.47 -28.01 11.77
C ARG A 310 20.52 -28.99 10.61
N ARG A 311 19.38 -29.36 10.02
CA ARG A 311 19.36 -30.12 8.76
C ARG A 311 19.85 -29.24 7.61
N LEU A 312 19.45 -27.97 7.57
CA LEU A 312 19.87 -27.03 6.53
C LEU A 312 21.39 -26.79 6.53
N THR A 313 22.07 -26.79 7.69
CA THR A 313 23.55 -26.67 7.72
C THR A 313 24.28 -27.86 7.10
N GLN A 314 23.62 -29.01 6.92
CA GLN A 314 24.20 -30.21 6.29
C GLN A 314 24.00 -30.22 4.77
N HIS A 315 23.19 -29.31 4.25
CA HIS A 315 22.86 -29.30 2.83
C HIS A 315 24.09 -28.93 1.98
N ARG A 316 24.34 -29.67 0.89
CA ARG A 316 25.55 -29.54 0.05
C ARG A 316 25.81 -28.13 -0.50
N GLN A 317 24.76 -27.35 -0.70
CA GLN A 317 24.82 -25.98 -1.22
C GLN A 317 24.87 -24.90 -0.12
N VAL A 318 24.89 -25.27 1.16
CA VAL A 318 24.94 -24.33 2.28
C VAL A 318 26.35 -24.36 2.90
N ARG A 319 27.05 -23.22 2.83
CA ARG A 319 28.39 -23.04 3.42
C ARG A 319 28.35 -22.82 4.92
N GLY A 320 27.34 -22.10 5.39
CA GLY A 320 27.24 -21.72 6.79
C GLY A 320 25.97 -20.95 7.11
N ILE A 321 25.52 -21.12 8.35
CA ILE A 321 24.36 -20.43 8.91
C ILE A 321 24.79 -19.81 10.23
N GLU A 322 24.53 -18.51 10.38
CA GLU A 322 24.64 -17.79 11.65
C GLU A 322 23.23 -17.52 12.16
N ILE A 323 22.93 -17.84 13.42
CA ILE A 323 21.57 -17.72 13.96
C ILE A 323 21.56 -16.66 15.07
N VAL A 324 20.89 -15.53 14.82
CA VAL A 324 20.67 -14.47 15.81
C VAL A 324 19.36 -14.75 16.55
N LEU A 325 19.47 -15.01 17.85
CA LEU A 325 18.33 -15.31 18.72
C LEU A 325 18.07 -14.12 19.64
N LEU A 326 16.92 -13.45 19.46
CA LEU A 326 16.52 -12.35 20.33
C LEU A 326 15.57 -12.81 21.43
N GLU A 327 15.97 -12.57 22.69
CA GLU A 327 15.19 -12.91 23.88
C GLU A 327 13.87 -12.13 23.94
N ASN A 328 12.74 -12.82 24.09
CA ASN A 328 11.46 -12.24 24.48
C ASN A 328 10.75 -13.19 25.47
N GLY A 329 10.47 -12.76 26.70
CA GLY A 329 9.85 -13.60 27.74
C GLY A 329 10.82 -14.03 28.85
N GLU A 330 10.71 -15.27 29.33
CA GLU A 330 11.51 -15.72 30.48
C GLU A 330 12.98 -15.99 30.11
N ALA A 331 13.92 -15.34 30.80
CA ALA A 331 15.36 -15.54 30.61
C ALA A 331 15.82 -17.00 30.80
N SER A 332 15.20 -17.75 31.73
CA SER A 332 15.51 -19.17 31.96
C SER A 332 15.21 -20.02 30.72
N GLY A 333 14.02 -19.87 30.14
CA GLY A 333 13.68 -20.59 28.91
C GLY A 333 14.48 -20.10 27.71
N PHE A 334 14.87 -18.82 27.65
CA PHE A 334 15.83 -18.36 26.64
C PHE A 334 17.19 -19.07 26.76
N GLY A 335 17.67 -19.28 27.99
CA GLY A 335 18.85 -20.12 28.28
C GLY A 335 18.70 -21.54 27.74
N THR A 336 17.56 -22.19 27.99
CA THR A 336 17.25 -23.54 27.48
C THR A 336 17.29 -23.61 25.95
N ILE A 337 16.78 -22.59 25.24
CA ILE A 337 16.83 -22.54 23.77
C ILE A 337 18.27 -22.45 23.26
N ILE A 338 19.11 -21.66 23.94
CA ILE A 338 20.53 -21.51 23.59
C ILE A 338 21.28 -22.83 23.82
N GLU A 339 21.04 -23.49 24.96
CA GLU A 339 21.63 -24.80 25.28
C GLU A 339 21.27 -25.83 24.22
N HIS A 340 19.98 -25.97 23.92
CA HIS A 340 19.49 -26.89 22.89
C HIS A 340 20.11 -26.63 21.51
N GLY A 341 20.15 -25.36 21.07
CA GLY A 341 20.78 -25.03 19.78
C GLY A 341 22.30 -25.28 19.75
N ARG A 342 23.00 -25.12 20.89
CA ARG A 342 24.43 -25.46 21.03
C ARG A 342 24.66 -26.97 21.01
N GLU A 343 23.78 -27.75 21.64
CA GLU A 343 23.80 -29.22 21.59
C GLU A 343 23.62 -29.74 20.16
N LEU A 344 22.77 -29.07 19.37
CA LEU A 344 22.65 -29.34 17.94
C LEU A 344 23.91 -28.95 17.14
N GLY A 345 24.83 -28.18 17.70
CA GLY A 345 26.04 -27.71 17.02
C GLY A 345 25.80 -26.50 16.10
N LEU A 346 24.80 -25.67 16.41
CA LEU A 346 24.49 -24.45 15.65
C LEU A 346 25.35 -23.26 16.09
N ASN A 347 25.69 -22.37 15.16
CA ASN A 347 26.36 -21.11 15.46
C ASN A 347 25.35 -20.05 15.92
N LEU A 348 25.26 -19.83 17.23
CA LEU A 348 24.27 -18.93 17.82
C LEU A 348 24.86 -17.59 18.27
N TRP A 349 24.13 -16.52 17.99
CA TRP A 349 24.33 -15.16 18.49
C TRP A 349 23.18 -14.79 19.43
N PRO A 350 23.28 -15.11 20.73
CA PRO A 350 22.23 -14.80 21.68
C PRO A 350 22.20 -13.30 22.02
N VAL A 351 21.02 -12.70 21.90
CA VAL A 351 20.77 -11.28 22.22
C VAL A 351 19.84 -11.21 23.44
N GLY A 352 20.46 -11.27 24.62
CA GLY A 352 19.76 -11.09 25.89
C GLY A 352 19.38 -9.64 26.17
N MET A 353 18.58 -9.41 27.22
CA MET A 353 18.07 -8.08 27.59
C MET A 353 19.14 -6.99 27.71
N ASP A 354 20.32 -7.27 28.28
CA ASP A 354 21.39 -6.27 28.43
C ASP A 354 21.90 -5.76 27.09
N ALA A 355 22.09 -6.66 26.11
CA ALA A 355 22.47 -6.29 24.76
C ALA A 355 21.38 -5.45 24.09
N GLN A 356 20.11 -5.81 24.30
CA GLN A 356 18.98 -5.04 23.77
C GLN A 356 18.93 -3.62 24.34
N HIS A 357 19.12 -3.45 25.65
CA HIS A 357 19.21 -2.13 26.28
C HIS A 357 20.39 -1.32 25.73
N ALA A 358 21.55 -1.94 25.55
CA ALA A 358 22.74 -1.29 24.99
C ALA A 358 22.53 -0.83 23.53
N ALA A 359 21.66 -1.50 22.78
CA ALA A 359 21.35 -1.16 21.39
C ALA A 359 20.35 0.00 21.24
N VAL A 360 19.56 0.33 22.27
CA VAL A 360 18.52 1.38 22.24
C VAL A 360 19.02 2.71 21.64
N PRO A 361 20.20 3.26 22.00
CA PRO A 361 20.66 4.54 21.45
C PRO A 361 20.82 4.56 19.92
N ALA A 362 20.94 3.39 19.31
CA ALA A 362 21.22 3.15 17.90
C ALA A 362 19.99 2.74 17.08
N VAL A 363 18.80 2.69 17.69
CA VAL A 363 17.50 2.40 17.05
C VAL A 363 16.45 3.43 17.51
N PRO A 364 15.34 3.64 16.80
CA PRO A 364 14.32 4.63 17.18
C PRO A 364 13.40 4.14 18.32
N LEU A 365 13.97 3.54 19.36
CA LEU A 365 13.26 3.04 20.54
C LEU A 365 13.65 3.84 21.78
N GLN A 366 12.82 3.76 22.83
CA GLN A 366 13.16 4.29 24.15
C GLN A 366 13.55 3.15 25.11
N PRO A 367 14.32 3.41 26.18
CA PRO A 367 14.70 2.38 27.14
C PRO A 367 13.50 1.63 27.74
N GLU A 368 12.38 2.31 27.95
CA GLU A 368 11.12 1.77 28.46
C GLU A 368 10.41 0.83 27.48
N ASP A 369 10.73 0.86 26.18
CA ASP A 369 10.22 -0.09 25.20
C ASP A 369 10.81 -1.50 25.40
N ILE A 370 11.99 -1.58 26.05
CA ILE A 370 12.71 -2.83 26.29
C ILE A 370 12.15 -3.49 27.54
N THR A 371 11.02 -4.18 27.36
CA THR A 371 10.38 -4.97 28.41
C THR A 371 10.65 -6.45 28.21
N ARG A 372 10.43 -7.23 29.28
CA ARG A 372 10.53 -8.70 29.22
C ARG A 372 9.66 -9.29 28.11
N LYS A 373 8.40 -8.86 28.02
CA LYS A 373 7.43 -9.27 26.99
C LYS A 373 7.10 -8.06 26.12
N LYS A 374 7.88 -7.88 25.06
CA LYS A 374 7.75 -6.71 24.17
C LYS A 374 6.94 -7.02 22.91
N PRO A 375 6.19 -6.04 22.39
CA PRO A 375 5.48 -6.15 21.10
C PRO A 375 6.39 -6.52 19.93
N ILE A 376 5.82 -7.18 18.92
CA ILE A 376 6.57 -7.69 17.77
C ILE A 376 7.28 -6.57 16.98
N ALA A 377 6.69 -5.38 16.87
CA ALA A 377 7.30 -4.22 16.22
C ALA A 377 8.64 -3.83 16.87
N ILE A 378 8.66 -3.77 18.21
CA ILE A 378 9.85 -3.45 19.02
C ILE A 378 10.88 -4.58 18.89
N ALA A 379 10.46 -5.82 19.08
CA ALA A 379 11.34 -6.99 19.00
C ALA A 379 11.98 -7.14 17.60
N ARG A 380 11.21 -6.91 16.52
CA ARG A 380 11.72 -6.94 15.14
C ARG A 380 12.70 -5.80 14.88
N THR A 381 12.45 -4.59 15.39
CA THR A 381 13.39 -3.46 15.23
C THR A 381 14.76 -3.77 15.86
N LEU A 382 14.78 -4.36 17.06
CA LEU A 382 16.01 -4.78 17.72
C LEU A 382 16.69 -5.94 16.99
N LEU A 383 15.93 -6.97 16.61
CA LEU A 383 16.48 -8.12 15.91
C LEU A 383 17.15 -7.71 14.60
N GLN A 384 16.50 -6.84 13.82
CA GLN A 384 17.04 -6.37 12.54
C GLN A 384 18.39 -5.68 12.71
N ARG A 385 18.59 -4.92 13.80
CA ARG A 385 19.87 -4.30 14.13
C ARG A 385 20.98 -5.34 14.30
N PHE A 386 20.76 -6.37 15.13
CA PHE A 386 21.77 -7.40 15.38
C PHE A 386 22.00 -8.30 14.16
N VAL A 387 20.94 -8.64 13.43
CA VAL A 387 21.05 -9.39 12.16
C VAL A 387 21.88 -8.61 11.13
N PHE A 388 21.70 -7.29 11.05
CA PHE A 388 22.53 -6.43 10.20
C PHE A 388 24.00 -6.47 10.63
N GLU A 389 24.31 -6.37 11.93
CA GLU A 389 25.69 -6.41 12.43
C GLU A 389 26.40 -7.72 12.08
N VAL A 390 25.72 -8.86 12.27
CA VAL A 390 26.26 -10.18 11.92
C VAL A 390 26.37 -10.33 10.40
N SER A 391 25.37 -9.89 9.63
CA SER A 391 25.43 -9.87 8.16
C SER A 391 26.60 -9.03 7.64
N HIS A 392 26.82 -7.85 8.21
CA HIS A 392 27.92 -6.97 7.86
C HIS A 392 29.29 -7.63 8.13
N ALA A 393 29.45 -8.28 9.29
CA ALA A 393 30.65 -9.05 9.62
C ALA A 393 30.89 -10.25 8.68
N ARG A 394 29.84 -10.72 8.00
CA ARG A 394 29.86 -11.79 6.99
C ARG A 394 29.74 -11.24 5.56
N ASN A 395 30.30 -10.07 5.28
CA ASN A 395 30.32 -9.43 3.95
C ASN A 395 28.91 -9.23 3.35
N TYR A 396 28.00 -8.70 4.16
CA TYR A 396 26.60 -8.45 3.78
C TYR A 396 25.85 -9.70 3.31
N ALA A 397 26.11 -10.85 3.95
CA ALA A 397 25.43 -12.10 3.64
C ALA A 397 23.88 -11.95 3.78
N PRO A 398 23.10 -12.61 2.90
CA PRO A 398 21.64 -12.60 2.97
C PRO A 398 21.09 -12.94 4.35
N ALA A 399 20.08 -12.19 4.78
CA ALA A 399 19.45 -12.37 6.07
C ALA A 399 18.05 -12.98 5.92
N TRP A 400 17.74 -14.03 6.66
CA TRP A 400 16.43 -14.66 6.68
C TRP A 400 15.76 -14.43 8.04
N ILE A 401 14.69 -13.64 8.03
CA ILE A 401 13.91 -13.29 9.20
C ILE A 401 12.80 -14.33 9.35
N LEU A 402 12.89 -15.13 10.43
CA LEU A 402 11.97 -16.23 10.74
C LEU A 402 11.21 -15.98 12.06
N ASP A 403 9.93 -16.34 12.14
CA ASP A 403 9.22 -16.55 13.41
C ASP A 403 9.56 -17.95 13.98
N ASP A 404 9.50 -18.10 15.30
CA ASP A 404 9.85 -19.35 16.02
C ASP A 404 8.84 -20.49 15.80
N ASP A 405 7.70 -20.21 15.17
CA ASP A 405 6.65 -21.17 14.83
C ASP A 405 6.66 -21.65 13.37
N PHE A 406 7.69 -21.33 12.60
CA PHE A 406 7.90 -21.94 11.30
C PHE A 406 8.61 -23.29 11.39
N ARG A 407 8.31 -24.18 10.44
CA ARG A 407 8.96 -25.48 10.24
C ARG A 407 9.53 -25.54 8.84
N LEU A 408 10.79 -25.96 8.74
CA LEU A 408 11.41 -26.27 7.46
C LEU A 408 10.81 -27.61 6.95
N PRO A 409 10.62 -27.75 5.63
CA PRO A 409 10.22 -29.00 5.03
C PRO A 409 11.23 -30.12 5.32
N ASN A 410 10.79 -31.38 5.17
CA ASN A 410 11.68 -32.52 5.32
C ASN A 410 12.65 -32.64 4.14
N ASP A 411 12.17 -32.38 2.93
CA ASP A 411 13.02 -32.17 1.76
C ASP A 411 13.43 -30.69 1.67
N LEU A 412 14.74 -30.44 1.60
CA LEU A 412 15.31 -29.10 1.61
C LEU A 412 15.75 -28.63 0.22
N ASP A 413 15.77 -29.50 -0.80
CA ASP A 413 16.30 -29.17 -2.13
C ASP A 413 15.48 -28.00 -2.74
N GLU A 414 14.14 -28.10 -2.76
CA GLU A 414 13.27 -27.03 -3.29
C GLU A 414 13.43 -25.69 -2.55
N LEU A 415 13.60 -25.73 -1.22
CA LEU A 415 13.80 -24.54 -0.40
C LEU A 415 15.13 -23.86 -0.73
N VAL A 416 16.21 -24.65 -0.84
CA VAL A 416 17.56 -24.15 -1.13
C VAL A 416 17.65 -23.61 -2.56
N GLU A 417 17.00 -24.27 -3.51
CA GLU A 417 16.87 -23.80 -4.89
C GLU A 417 16.11 -22.48 -4.94
N ALA A 418 14.98 -22.36 -4.24
CA ALA A 418 14.20 -21.12 -4.18
C ALA A 418 15.00 -19.95 -3.58
N ILE A 419 15.74 -20.17 -2.49
CA ILE A 419 16.62 -19.16 -1.88
C ILE A 419 17.72 -18.75 -2.87
N SER A 420 18.34 -19.71 -3.55
CA SER A 420 19.40 -19.47 -4.52
C SER A 420 18.89 -18.69 -5.73
N ALA A 421 17.72 -19.04 -6.24
CA ALA A 421 17.07 -18.37 -7.34
C ALA A 421 16.76 -16.90 -7.00
N CYS A 422 16.25 -16.63 -5.78
CA CYS A 422 16.00 -15.27 -5.31
C CYS A 422 17.28 -14.43 -5.24
N ARG A 423 18.39 -15.01 -4.75
CA ARG A 423 19.69 -14.33 -4.68
C ARG A 423 20.16 -13.86 -6.05
N ASN A 424 19.90 -14.65 -7.09
CA ASN A 424 20.40 -14.42 -8.44
C ASN A 424 19.45 -13.57 -9.31
N SER A 425 18.29 -13.13 -8.80
CA SER A 425 17.23 -12.49 -9.60
C SER A 425 17.12 -10.97 -9.44
N GLY A 426 18.07 -10.31 -8.76
CA GLY A 426 18.03 -8.86 -8.52
C GLY A 426 16.91 -8.40 -7.57
N ILE A 427 16.31 -9.34 -6.84
CA ILE A 427 15.35 -9.04 -5.77
C ILE A 427 16.13 -8.51 -4.56
N HIS A 428 15.59 -7.49 -3.89
CA HIS A 428 16.20 -6.96 -2.67
C HIS A 428 15.57 -7.61 -1.42
N VAL A 429 14.26 -7.87 -1.47
CA VAL A 429 13.51 -8.53 -0.40
C VAL A 429 12.55 -9.55 -1.02
N ALA A 430 12.70 -10.81 -0.63
CA ALA A 430 11.83 -11.92 -0.99
C ALA A 430 10.91 -12.24 0.20
N LEU A 431 9.62 -12.00 0.02
CA LEU A 431 8.57 -12.31 1.00
C LEU A 431 8.09 -13.74 0.75
N GLY A 432 8.52 -14.66 1.60
CA GLY A 432 8.06 -16.04 1.57
C GLY A 432 6.60 -16.13 2.00
N GLY A 433 5.79 -16.83 1.21
CA GLY A 433 4.44 -17.18 1.63
C GLY A 433 4.44 -18.09 2.86
N ASN A 434 3.26 -18.27 3.45
CA ASN A 434 3.04 -19.21 4.55
C ASN A 434 2.24 -20.39 4.01
N SER A 435 2.56 -21.60 4.45
CA SER A 435 1.66 -22.76 4.38
C SER A 435 1.21 -23.16 5.79
N GLY A 436 0.16 -23.96 5.93
CA GLY A 436 -0.35 -24.40 7.23
C GLY A 436 -1.24 -23.35 7.92
N ALA A 437 -0.88 -22.88 9.11
CA ALA A 437 -1.69 -21.89 9.82
C ALA A 437 -1.59 -20.49 9.18
N ALA A 438 -2.72 -19.77 9.12
CA ALA A 438 -2.71 -18.40 8.62
C ALA A 438 -2.14 -17.43 9.68
N PRO A 439 -1.32 -16.42 9.32
CA PRO A 439 -0.71 -15.47 10.26
C PRO A 439 -1.69 -14.35 10.68
N VAL A 440 -2.91 -14.72 11.06
CA VAL A 440 -3.99 -13.81 11.49
C VAL A 440 -4.60 -14.26 12.82
N PRO A 441 -5.37 -13.40 13.53
CA PRO A 441 -6.13 -13.79 14.72
C PRO A 441 -7.08 -14.98 14.45
N ALA A 442 -7.27 -15.86 15.44
CA ALA A 442 -8.08 -17.07 15.27
C ALA A 442 -9.54 -16.72 14.96
N SER A 443 -10.05 -15.64 15.56
CA SER A 443 -11.39 -15.08 15.34
C SER A 443 -11.67 -14.67 13.88
N SER A 444 -10.64 -14.55 13.04
CA SER A 444 -10.78 -14.24 11.60
C SER A 444 -10.75 -15.47 10.69
N LEU A 445 -10.71 -16.68 11.27
CA LEU A 445 -10.61 -17.98 10.58
C LEU A 445 -11.67 -18.98 11.09
N LEU A 446 -12.59 -18.55 11.96
CA LEU A 446 -13.57 -19.44 12.59
C LEU A 446 -14.65 -19.83 11.60
N ARG A 447 -15.19 -18.88 10.83
CA ARG A 447 -16.38 -19.10 10.01
C ARG A 447 -16.16 -20.21 9.01
N THR A 448 -15.11 -20.12 8.21
CA THR A 448 -14.83 -21.09 7.15
C THR A 448 -14.58 -22.50 7.71
N GLN A 449 -13.80 -22.63 8.80
CA GLN A 449 -13.59 -23.92 9.47
C GLN A 449 -14.87 -24.51 10.06
N LEU A 450 -15.75 -23.67 10.61
CA LEU A 450 -17.03 -24.11 11.15
C LEU A 450 -18.02 -24.53 10.04
N VAL A 451 -17.95 -23.95 8.83
CA VAL A 451 -18.68 -24.47 7.66
C VAL A 451 -18.30 -25.94 7.46
N ASP A 452 -16.99 -26.21 7.41
CA ASP A 452 -16.44 -27.51 7.07
C ASP A 452 -16.79 -28.54 8.12
N ILE A 453 -16.54 -28.25 9.39
CA ILE A 453 -16.86 -29.14 10.52
C ILE A 453 -18.36 -29.43 10.57
N THR A 454 -19.21 -28.41 10.40
CA THR A 454 -20.65 -28.61 10.43
C THR A 454 -21.10 -29.52 9.30
N HIS A 455 -20.61 -29.31 8.08
CA HIS A 455 -20.95 -30.18 6.95
C HIS A 455 -20.40 -31.60 7.14
N PHE A 456 -19.17 -31.73 7.64
CA PHE A 456 -18.54 -33.02 7.92
C PHE A 456 -19.33 -33.83 8.95
N LEU A 457 -19.71 -33.22 10.08
CA LEU A 457 -20.49 -33.90 11.13
C LEU A 457 -21.93 -34.21 10.69
N GLN A 458 -22.55 -33.33 9.89
CA GLN A 458 -23.85 -33.62 9.27
C GLN A 458 -23.76 -34.77 8.27
N TRP A 459 -22.67 -34.86 7.50
CA TRP A 459 -22.39 -35.98 6.61
C TRP A 459 -22.19 -37.27 7.41
N ALA A 460 -21.40 -37.24 8.48
CA ALA A 460 -21.17 -38.36 9.38
C ALA A 460 -22.48 -38.90 9.97
N ASN A 461 -23.43 -38.02 10.32
CA ASN A 461 -24.76 -38.43 10.80
C ASN A 461 -25.60 -39.23 9.79
N CYS A 462 -25.28 -39.15 8.50
CA CYS A 462 -26.02 -39.84 7.45
C CYS A 462 -25.35 -41.14 6.98
N HIS A 463 -24.17 -41.50 7.52
CA HIS A 463 -23.35 -42.59 7.02
C HIS A 463 -22.90 -43.55 8.11
N HIS A 464 -22.48 -44.75 7.70
CA HIS A 464 -21.96 -45.77 8.59
C HIS A 464 -20.54 -45.38 9.07
N PRO A 465 -20.16 -45.66 10.34
CA PRO A 465 -18.84 -45.32 10.88
C PRO A 465 -17.67 -45.93 10.10
N ASP A 466 -17.87 -47.12 9.52
CA ASP A 466 -16.84 -47.86 8.76
C ASP A 466 -16.75 -47.43 7.28
N MET A 467 -17.44 -46.37 6.88
CA MET A 467 -17.30 -45.81 5.54
C MET A 467 -15.85 -45.33 5.32
N GLU A 468 -15.28 -45.72 4.18
CA GLU A 468 -13.96 -45.25 3.74
C GLU A 468 -13.98 -43.74 3.52
N MET A 469 -12.90 -43.07 3.94
CA MET A 469 -12.75 -41.63 3.76
C MET A 469 -12.51 -41.28 2.28
N PRO A 470 -13.27 -40.33 1.69
CA PRO A 470 -12.96 -39.83 0.37
C PRO A 470 -11.68 -39.00 0.39
N ASP A 471 -10.98 -38.97 -0.75
CA ASP A 471 -9.80 -38.12 -0.94
C ASP A 471 -10.18 -36.63 -0.83
N ALA A 472 -9.71 -35.99 0.25
CA ALA A 472 -9.98 -34.59 0.53
C ALA A 472 -9.38 -33.64 -0.50
N ASP A 473 -8.21 -33.96 -1.05
CA ASP A 473 -7.52 -33.08 -2.00
C ASP A 473 -8.25 -33.11 -3.35
N ALA A 474 -8.62 -34.30 -3.82
CA ALA A 474 -9.44 -34.46 -5.02
C ALA A 474 -10.79 -33.72 -4.91
N GLU A 475 -11.42 -33.78 -3.74
CA GLU A 475 -12.70 -33.11 -3.48
C GLU A 475 -12.59 -31.58 -3.45
N ASN A 476 -11.58 -31.08 -2.74
CA ASN A 476 -11.39 -29.66 -2.48
C ASN A 476 -10.78 -28.91 -3.68
N HIS A 477 -10.03 -29.58 -4.56
CA HIS A 477 -9.35 -28.96 -5.70
C HIS A 477 -10.29 -28.11 -6.56
N ARG A 478 -11.54 -28.56 -6.78
CA ARG A 478 -12.54 -27.80 -7.56
C ARG A 478 -12.84 -26.40 -7.00
N TRP A 479 -12.56 -26.17 -5.72
CA TRP A 479 -12.81 -24.92 -5.01
C TRP A 479 -11.57 -24.03 -4.85
N LEU A 480 -10.37 -24.55 -5.15
CA LEU A 480 -9.09 -23.89 -4.91
C LEU A 480 -8.58 -23.08 -6.10
N LYS A 481 -9.01 -23.41 -7.33
CA LYS A 481 -8.52 -22.77 -8.56
C LYS A 481 -8.71 -21.25 -8.52
N ASP A 482 -7.62 -20.50 -8.65
CA ASP A 482 -7.56 -19.02 -8.66
C ASP A 482 -7.89 -18.30 -7.33
N HIS A 483 -7.95 -19.01 -6.19
CA HIS A 483 -8.37 -18.44 -4.89
C HIS A 483 -7.34 -18.67 -3.77
N ASN A 484 -6.64 -17.62 -3.37
CA ASN A 484 -5.55 -17.71 -2.38
C ASN A 484 -5.99 -17.43 -0.93
N ASP A 485 -7.17 -16.86 -0.71
CA ASP A 485 -7.68 -16.40 0.60
C ASP A 485 -8.91 -17.18 1.08
N TYR A 486 -9.10 -18.41 0.57
CA TYR A 486 -10.26 -19.27 0.85
C TYR A 486 -10.44 -19.68 2.32
N HIS A 487 -9.41 -19.47 3.15
CA HIS A 487 -9.41 -19.72 4.59
C HIS A 487 -9.79 -18.48 5.42
N TYR A 488 -9.88 -17.29 4.81
CA TYR A 488 -9.97 -16.01 5.52
C TYR A 488 -11.39 -15.45 5.54
N ASP A 489 -11.98 -15.34 6.73
CA ASP A 489 -13.39 -14.96 6.90
C ASP A 489 -13.69 -13.51 6.49
N LEU A 490 -12.69 -12.63 6.61
CA LEU A 490 -12.84 -11.19 6.35
C LEU A 490 -12.40 -10.81 4.93
N THR A 491 -12.27 -11.78 4.02
CA THR A 491 -11.92 -11.49 2.62
C THR A 491 -12.88 -10.48 1.99
N ARG A 492 -12.32 -9.63 1.12
CA ARG A 492 -13.07 -8.72 0.25
C ARG A 492 -12.93 -9.08 -1.22
N SER A 493 -11.94 -9.91 -1.56
CA SER A 493 -11.59 -10.19 -2.94
C SER A 493 -12.46 -11.31 -3.51
N SER A 494 -12.79 -12.31 -2.67
CA SER A 494 -13.50 -13.52 -3.07
C SER A 494 -14.48 -13.97 -1.98
N THR A 495 -15.72 -13.46 -2.03
CA THR A 495 -16.75 -13.76 -1.02
C THR A 495 -17.60 -15.00 -1.33
N ASP A 496 -17.39 -15.63 -2.48
CA ASP A 496 -18.08 -16.83 -2.95
C ASP A 496 -17.70 -18.11 -2.19
N ARG A 497 -16.57 -18.12 -1.48
CA ARG A 497 -16.11 -19.30 -0.73
C ARG A 497 -16.56 -19.38 0.73
N LEU A 498 -17.14 -18.32 1.27
CA LEU A 498 -17.52 -18.22 2.69
C LEU A 498 -18.56 -19.28 3.12
N GLU A 499 -19.32 -19.82 2.17
CA GLU A 499 -20.38 -20.81 2.38
C GLU A 499 -20.12 -22.14 1.66
N THR A 500 -18.94 -22.30 1.05
CA THR A 500 -18.54 -23.53 0.33
C THR A 500 -17.84 -24.47 1.30
N PRO A 501 -18.35 -25.68 1.61
CA PRO A 501 -17.70 -26.63 2.51
C PRO A 501 -16.47 -27.29 1.88
N PHE A 502 -15.43 -27.48 2.67
CA PHE A 502 -14.25 -28.27 2.38
C PHE A 502 -14.25 -29.55 3.21
N LEU A 503 -13.72 -30.63 2.64
CA LEU A 503 -13.46 -31.85 3.38
C LEU A 503 -12.14 -31.70 4.15
N PRO A 504 -12.11 -31.89 5.49
CA PRO A 504 -10.85 -31.83 6.22
C PRO A 504 -9.89 -32.93 5.76
N HIS A 505 -8.59 -32.60 5.68
CA HIS A 505 -7.53 -33.56 5.36
C HIS A 505 -7.07 -34.23 6.65
N PHE A 506 -7.47 -35.50 6.85
CA PHE A 506 -7.12 -36.31 8.01
C PHE A 506 -6.43 -37.60 7.56
N GLU A 507 -5.41 -38.03 8.29
CA GLU A 507 -4.74 -39.32 8.09
C GLU A 507 -5.59 -40.43 8.73
N ALA A 508 -6.75 -40.71 8.13
CA ALA A 508 -7.77 -41.59 8.69
C ALA A 508 -8.44 -42.46 7.61
N ASP A 509 -8.42 -43.78 7.80
CA ASP A 509 -8.98 -44.73 6.83
C ASP A 509 -10.51 -44.78 6.85
N THR A 510 -11.13 -44.51 8.00
CA THR A 510 -12.58 -44.61 8.21
C THR A 510 -13.18 -43.32 8.72
N LEU A 511 -14.47 -43.11 8.44
CA LEU A 511 -15.25 -41.98 8.94
C LEU A 511 -15.23 -41.91 10.49
N ALA A 512 -15.22 -43.05 11.18
CA ALA A 512 -15.06 -43.12 12.63
C ALA A 512 -13.72 -42.52 13.10
N SER A 513 -12.61 -42.96 12.52
CA SER A 513 -11.28 -42.44 12.86
C SER A 513 -11.12 -40.95 12.51
N ALA A 514 -11.64 -40.53 11.36
CA ALA A 514 -11.62 -39.14 10.92
C ALA A 514 -12.43 -38.23 11.86
N THR A 515 -13.59 -38.71 12.33
CA THR A 515 -14.40 -37.95 13.29
C THR A 515 -13.73 -37.87 14.66
N SER A 516 -13.10 -38.95 15.15
CA SER A 516 -12.31 -38.89 16.39
C SER A 516 -11.14 -37.89 16.29
N GLU A 517 -10.41 -37.86 15.17
CA GLU A 517 -9.39 -36.85 14.93
C GLU A 517 -9.95 -35.42 14.96
N LEU A 518 -11.08 -35.19 14.30
CA LEU A 518 -11.74 -33.89 14.28
C LEU A 518 -12.15 -33.45 15.70
N LEU A 519 -12.79 -34.31 16.49
CA LEU A 519 -13.22 -33.99 17.85
C LEU A 519 -12.02 -33.64 18.74
N ARG A 520 -10.93 -34.42 18.64
CA ARG A 520 -9.67 -34.20 19.37
C ARG A 520 -9.03 -32.86 19.02
N ARG A 521 -9.10 -32.45 17.74
CA ARG A 521 -8.47 -31.22 17.24
C ARG A 521 -9.40 -30.00 17.24
N ALA A 522 -10.69 -30.16 17.49
CA ALA A 522 -11.68 -29.08 17.36
C ALA A 522 -11.32 -27.83 18.19
N GLU A 523 -10.91 -28.01 19.45
CA GLU A 523 -10.49 -26.91 20.33
C GLU A 523 -9.29 -26.13 19.76
N ARG A 524 -8.42 -26.78 18.97
CA ARG A 524 -7.22 -26.17 18.37
C ARG A 524 -7.54 -25.06 17.37
N ILE A 525 -8.74 -25.07 16.80
CA ILE A 525 -9.23 -23.98 15.94
C ILE A 525 -9.22 -22.64 16.68
N MET A 526 -9.52 -22.65 17.99
CA MET A 526 -9.47 -21.45 18.83
C MET A 526 -8.02 -20.97 19.07
N ALA A 527 -7.02 -21.84 18.88
CA ALA A 527 -5.61 -21.46 18.88
C ALA A 527 -5.13 -20.93 17.51
N GLY A 528 -6.02 -20.90 16.50
CA GLY A 528 -5.72 -20.51 15.13
C GLY A 528 -5.06 -21.61 14.30
N GLU A 529 -5.15 -22.87 14.74
CA GLU A 529 -4.76 -24.02 13.93
C GLU A 529 -5.74 -24.17 12.76
N ALA A 530 -5.22 -24.54 11.59
CA ALA A 530 -6.01 -24.76 10.39
C ALA A 530 -6.37 -26.24 10.27
N VAL A 531 -7.42 -26.66 10.99
CA VAL A 531 -7.84 -28.06 11.06
C VAL A 531 -8.47 -28.54 9.74
N SER A 532 -9.23 -27.67 9.05
CA SER A 532 -9.89 -28.03 7.78
C SER A 532 -9.42 -27.20 6.57
N ARG A 533 -8.75 -26.06 6.78
CA ARG A 533 -8.33 -25.13 5.71
C ARG A 533 -6.91 -24.61 5.89
N PRO A 534 -5.89 -25.46 5.73
CA PRO A 534 -4.50 -25.01 5.77
C PRO A 534 -4.22 -24.02 4.63
N VAL A 535 -3.45 -22.97 4.88
CA VAL A 535 -2.91 -22.15 3.79
C VAL A 535 -2.06 -23.05 2.90
N LEU A 536 -2.34 -23.07 1.60
CA LEU A 536 -1.55 -23.87 0.66
C LEU A 536 -0.23 -23.16 0.37
N PRO A 537 0.85 -23.92 0.13
CA PRO A 537 2.09 -23.33 -0.33
C PRO A 537 1.85 -22.53 -1.62
N PRO A 538 2.51 -21.37 -1.79
CA PRO A 538 2.41 -20.61 -3.03
C PRO A 538 2.88 -21.48 -4.19
N ALA A 539 2.15 -21.46 -5.31
CA ALA A 539 2.60 -22.14 -6.53
C ALA A 539 4.04 -21.70 -6.87
N ALA A 540 4.89 -22.67 -7.21
CA ALA A 540 6.26 -22.39 -7.63
C ALA A 540 6.24 -21.41 -8.80
N CYS A 541 6.91 -20.28 -8.61
CA CYS A 541 6.99 -19.21 -9.60
C CYS A 541 8.44 -18.74 -9.67
N PRO A 542 9.06 -18.72 -10.86
CA PRO A 542 10.39 -18.15 -11.02
C PRO A 542 10.45 -16.74 -10.42
N PRO A 543 11.49 -16.39 -9.63
CA PRO A 543 11.56 -15.09 -8.96
C PRO A 543 11.42 -13.88 -9.91
N GLN A 544 11.77 -14.04 -11.18
CA GLN A 544 11.63 -13.02 -12.22
C GLN A 544 10.17 -12.70 -12.56
N LEU A 545 9.26 -13.66 -12.39
CA LEU A 545 7.82 -13.52 -12.60
C LEU A 545 7.06 -13.20 -11.30
N ALA A 546 7.77 -13.08 -10.18
CA ALA A 546 7.20 -12.77 -8.89
C ALA A 546 6.50 -11.41 -8.88
N LYS A 547 5.30 -11.36 -8.29
CA LYS A 547 4.52 -10.13 -8.15
C LYS A 547 5.10 -9.27 -7.03
N ASP A 548 5.05 -7.95 -7.23
CA ASP A 548 5.33 -7.01 -6.16
C ASP A 548 4.39 -7.24 -4.98
N SER A 549 4.91 -7.09 -3.77
CA SER A 549 4.11 -7.28 -2.55
C SER A 549 4.64 -6.46 -1.40
N CYS A 550 3.74 -6.03 -0.52
CA CYS A 550 4.06 -5.44 0.78
C CYS A 550 3.60 -6.35 1.94
N LEU A 551 3.19 -7.59 1.66
CA LEU A 551 2.60 -8.50 2.65
C LEU A 551 3.69 -9.28 3.41
N ARG A 552 4.66 -8.57 3.99
CA ARG A 552 5.75 -9.18 4.77
C ARG A 552 5.20 -9.82 6.03
N GLY A 553 5.73 -10.99 6.37
CA GLY A 553 5.49 -11.70 7.62
C GLY A 553 6.76 -12.38 8.13
N GLY A 554 6.58 -13.37 9.00
CA GLY A 554 7.67 -14.12 9.64
C GLY A 554 8.45 -15.08 8.74
N ASN A 555 8.29 -15.03 7.42
CA ASN A 555 9.12 -15.78 6.46
C ASN A 555 9.67 -14.79 5.41
N THR A 556 10.74 -14.08 5.75
CA THR A 556 11.26 -12.99 4.88
C THR A 556 12.75 -13.09 4.64
N LEU A 557 13.15 -13.30 3.39
CA LEU A 557 14.54 -13.28 2.94
C LEU A 557 14.93 -11.86 2.48
N VAL A 558 15.84 -11.22 3.19
CA VAL A 558 16.38 -9.90 2.91
C VAL A 558 17.76 -10.07 2.28
N LEU A 559 17.82 -9.88 0.96
CA LEU A 559 19.04 -10.03 0.15
C LEU A 559 19.90 -8.76 0.24
N ASP A 560 19.27 -7.59 0.34
CA ASP A 560 19.94 -6.32 0.66
C ASP A 560 19.85 -6.05 2.17
N SER A 561 20.83 -6.56 2.93
CA SER A 561 20.78 -6.49 4.40
C SER A 561 20.90 -5.07 4.95
N THR A 562 21.30 -4.07 4.16
CA THR A 562 21.32 -2.67 4.65
C THR A 562 19.93 -2.17 5.00
N LEU A 563 18.88 -2.72 4.37
CA LEU A 563 17.48 -2.38 4.67
C LEU A 563 17.10 -2.70 6.12
N LEU A 564 17.74 -3.69 6.75
CA LEU A 564 17.52 -4.03 8.17
C LEU A 564 18.05 -2.93 9.12
N ARG A 565 19.04 -2.15 8.67
CA ARG A 565 19.55 -0.98 9.39
C ARG A 565 18.75 0.27 9.04
N ASP A 566 18.44 0.44 7.76
CA ASP A 566 17.90 1.68 7.21
C ASP A 566 16.41 1.86 7.48
N ILE A 567 15.68 0.77 7.74
CA ILE A 567 14.23 0.81 7.95
C ILE A 567 13.89 0.14 9.30
N PRO A 568 13.44 0.90 10.30
CA PRO A 568 12.99 0.32 11.56
C PRO A 568 11.62 -0.36 11.40
N ASN A 569 11.32 -1.38 12.22
CA ASN A 569 10.07 -2.14 12.12
C ASN A 569 8.96 -1.54 13.00
N MET A 570 8.58 -0.30 12.71
CA MET A 570 7.66 0.45 13.56
C MET A 570 6.18 0.27 13.16
N ALA A 571 5.28 0.57 14.09
CA ALA A 571 3.85 0.64 13.85
C ALA A 571 3.23 1.80 14.67
N PRO A 572 2.10 2.38 14.22
CA PRO A 572 1.37 3.37 14.99
C PRO A 572 1.00 2.85 16.37
N ARG A 573 0.95 3.76 17.36
CA ARG A 573 0.56 3.43 18.73
C ARG A 573 -0.86 3.87 19.04
N VAL A 574 -1.58 3.03 19.77
CA VAL A 574 -2.90 3.30 20.35
C VAL A 574 -2.77 3.11 21.85
N ASN A 575 -3.03 4.16 22.64
CA ASN A 575 -2.81 4.15 24.10
C ASN A 575 -1.41 3.62 24.51
N GLY A 576 -0.37 4.11 23.82
CA GLY A 576 1.03 3.73 24.05
C GLY A 576 1.43 2.36 23.48
N ARG A 577 0.49 1.56 22.97
CA ARG A 577 0.72 0.21 22.49
C ARG A 577 0.79 0.13 20.96
N PRO A 578 1.81 -0.50 20.36
CA PRO A 578 1.90 -0.64 18.91
C PRO A 578 0.74 -1.47 18.34
N THR A 579 0.20 -1.03 17.20
CA THR A 579 -0.74 -1.80 16.37
C THR A 579 -0.05 -2.98 15.68
N ARG A 580 -0.82 -3.92 15.12
CA ARG A 580 -0.27 -5.04 14.32
C ARG A 580 0.10 -4.58 12.91
N ARG A 581 0.73 -5.48 12.15
CA ARG A 581 1.15 -5.30 10.74
C ARG A 581 2.36 -4.38 10.52
N SER A 582 3.24 -4.23 11.54
CA SER A 582 4.52 -3.49 11.40
C SER A 582 5.40 -4.02 10.26
N ASP A 583 5.43 -5.33 10.04
CA ASP A 583 6.19 -5.93 8.93
C ASP A 583 5.69 -5.46 7.56
N MET A 584 4.37 -5.35 7.38
CA MET A 584 3.77 -4.89 6.13
C MET A 584 4.06 -3.40 5.88
N ILE A 585 4.06 -2.59 6.94
CA ILE A 585 4.47 -1.18 6.89
C ILE A 585 5.94 -1.08 6.46
N TRP A 586 6.83 -1.86 7.07
CA TRP A 586 8.25 -1.90 6.70
C TRP A 586 8.46 -2.26 5.23
N ALA A 587 7.71 -3.24 4.70
CA ALA A 587 7.82 -3.66 3.31
C ALA A 587 7.30 -2.59 2.34
N ALA A 588 6.21 -1.90 2.70
CA ALA A 588 5.74 -0.74 1.94
C ALA A 588 6.80 0.37 1.90
N SER A 589 7.47 0.66 3.02
CA SER A 589 8.58 1.63 3.06
C SER A 589 9.75 1.17 2.18
N ALA A 590 10.19 -0.08 2.30
CA ALA A 590 11.27 -0.62 1.47
C ALA A 590 10.96 -0.48 -0.03
N ARG A 591 9.73 -0.77 -0.43
CA ARG A 591 9.30 -0.72 -1.83
C ARG A 591 9.17 0.71 -2.35
N PHE A 592 8.39 1.56 -1.67
CA PHE A 592 7.99 2.86 -2.23
C PHE A 592 8.87 4.02 -1.79
N VAL A 593 9.41 3.99 -0.56
CA VAL A 593 10.29 5.04 -0.04
C VAL A 593 11.71 4.80 -0.54
N PHE A 594 12.21 3.57 -0.40
CA PHE A 594 13.58 3.20 -0.79
C PHE A 594 13.71 2.66 -2.22
N GLY A 595 12.59 2.52 -2.96
CA GLY A 595 12.60 2.07 -4.36
C GLY A 595 13.10 0.64 -4.56
N LYS A 596 12.99 -0.22 -3.54
CA LYS A 596 13.56 -1.57 -3.58
C LYS A 596 12.60 -2.57 -4.21
N SER A 597 13.18 -3.59 -4.85
CA SER A 597 12.41 -4.72 -5.39
C SER A 597 12.00 -5.64 -4.24
N VAL A 598 10.72 -5.55 -3.85
CA VAL A 598 10.08 -6.39 -2.82
C VAL A 598 9.05 -7.29 -3.48
N LYS A 599 9.29 -8.61 -3.45
CA LYS A 599 8.54 -9.59 -4.24
C LYS A 599 7.95 -10.70 -3.37
N ALA A 600 6.72 -11.12 -3.67
CA ALA A 600 6.15 -12.33 -3.11
C ALA A 600 6.72 -13.56 -3.86
N VAL A 601 7.40 -14.44 -3.12
CA VAL A 601 8.05 -15.64 -3.66
C VAL A 601 7.59 -16.90 -2.93
N SER A 602 7.75 -18.06 -3.56
CA SER A 602 7.53 -19.33 -2.86
C SER A 602 8.80 -19.71 -2.10
N LEU A 603 8.74 -19.63 -0.77
CA LEU A 603 9.74 -20.18 0.14
C LEU A 603 9.01 -21.20 1.01
N PRO A 604 9.06 -22.51 0.68
CA PRO A 604 8.21 -23.52 1.31
C PRO A 604 8.54 -23.63 2.79
N MET A 605 7.65 -23.08 3.63
CA MET A 605 7.74 -23.11 5.08
C MET A 605 6.34 -23.35 5.65
N ASN A 606 6.23 -24.25 6.62
CA ASN A 606 4.97 -24.54 7.30
C ASN A 606 4.86 -23.70 8.57
N HIS A 607 3.79 -22.90 8.67
CA HIS A 607 3.45 -22.14 9.86
C HIS A 607 2.67 -23.04 10.82
N ASP A 608 3.28 -23.38 11.95
CA ASP A 608 2.78 -24.39 12.88
C ASP A 608 2.28 -23.76 14.20
N ARG A 609 0.97 -23.87 14.44
CA ARG A 609 0.33 -23.43 15.69
C ARG A 609 -0.08 -24.58 16.61
N SER A 610 0.41 -25.81 16.38
CA SER A 610 0.07 -27.00 17.18
C SER A 610 0.39 -26.85 18.67
N THR A 611 1.35 -25.99 19.02
CA THR A 611 1.69 -25.68 20.42
C THR A 611 0.96 -24.45 20.94
N GLU A 612 0.29 -23.63 20.12
CA GLU A 612 -0.36 -22.40 20.59
C GLU A 612 -1.49 -22.71 21.58
N ARG A 613 -1.67 -21.92 22.64
CA ARG A 613 -2.79 -22.17 23.57
C ARG A 613 -4.08 -21.64 22.93
N ALA A 614 -5.18 -22.39 23.10
CA ALA A 614 -6.51 -21.85 22.83
C ALA A 614 -6.77 -20.79 23.90
N ASP A 615 -6.68 -19.52 23.52
CA ASP A 615 -6.96 -18.40 24.43
C ASP A 615 -8.47 -18.17 24.45
N GLU A 616 -9.02 -17.87 25.64
CA GLU A 616 -10.45 -17.57 25.77
C GLU A 616 -10.79 -16.20 25.16
N ASP A 617 -9.84 -15.25 25.15
CA ASP A 617 -10.10 -13.89 24.69
C ASP A 617 -9.00 -13.29 23.77
N ASP A 618 -9.17 -13.44 22.46
CA ASP A 618 -8.32 -12.85 21.41
C ASP A 618 -8.74 -11.41 21.02
N THR A 619 -9.64 -10.76 21.78
CA THR A 619 -10.26 -9.46 21.44
C THR A 619 -9.23 -8.39 21.11
N GLN A 620 -8.23 -8.19 21.98
CA GLN A 620 -7.27 -7.11 21.80
C GLN A 620 -6.41 -7.32 20.54
N ARG A 621 -5.97 -8.56 20.29
CA ARG A 621 -5.18 -8.91 19.11
C ARG A 621 -6.00 -8.70 17.82
N LEU A 622 -7.31 -9.00 17.84
CA LEU A 622 -8.22 -8.71 16.73
C LEU A 622 -8.36 -7.21 16.49
N ILE A 623 -8.61 -6.40 17.54
CA ILE A 623 -8.71 -4.94 17.42
C ILE A 623 -7.45 -4.37 16.78
N ASP A 624 -6.27 -4.79 17.24
CA ASP A 624 -4.99 -4.32 16.68
C ASP A 624 -4.78 -4.73 15.24
N ASP A 625 -5.28 -5.91 14.87
CA ASP A 625 -5.20 -6.42 13.50
C ASP A 625 -6.08 -5.59 12.58
N ILE A 626 -7.32 -5.30 12.99
CA ILE A 626 -8.26 -4.45 12.26
C ILE A 626 -7.67 -3.05 12.07
N VAL A 627 -7.20 -2.41 13.14
CA VAL A 627 -6.66 -1.05 13.10
C VAL A 627 -5.33 -1.02 12.33
N GLY A 628 -4.42 -1.94 12.63
CA GLY A 628 -3.10 -2.03 12.00
C GLY A 628 -3.18 -2.32 10.50
N TYR A 629 -4.03 -3.26 10.08
CA TYR A 629 -4.30 -3.51 8.66
C TYR A 629 -4.87 -2.27 7.97
N SER A 630 -5.80 -1.57 8.62
CA SER A 630 -6.46 -0.40 8.04
C SER A 630 -5.51 0.78 7.84
N PHE A 631 -4.61 1.00 8.81
CA PHE A 631 -3.54 1.98 8.65
C PHE A 631 -2.57 1.56 7.54
N PHE A 632 -2.08 0.31 7.57
CA PHE A 632 -1.18 -0.22 6.54
C PHE A 632 -1.73 -0.01 5.14
N ARG A 633 -2.99 -0.38 4.88
CA ARG A 633 -3.60 -0.20 3.55
C ARG A 633 -3.67 1.26 3.11
N SER A 634 -3.98 2.14 4.05
CA SER A 634 -4.05 3.58 3.79
C SER A 634 -2.67 4.16 3.47
N TYR A 635 -1.65 3.73 4.23
CA TYR A 635 -0.25 4.09 4.06
C TYR A 635 0.32 3.58 2.72
N GLU A 636 0.09 2.31 2.40
CA GLU A 636 0.52 1.68 1.14
C GLU A 636 -0.08 2.39 -0.07
N GLU A 637 -1.39 2.69 -0.06
CA GLU A 637 -2.04 3.40 -1.16
C GLU A 637 -1.59 4.85 -1.29
N ALA A 638 -1.28 5.52 -0.17
CA ALA A 638 -0.75 6.88 -0.21
C ALA A 638 0.65 6.89 -0.84
N LEU A 639 1.52 5.96 -0.44
CA LEU A 639 2.85 5.81 -1.01
C LEU A 639 2.81 5.42 -2.50
N GLY A 640 1.97 4.46 -2.87
CA GLY A 640 1.83 4.00 -4.25
C GLY A 640 1.23 5.03 -5.21
N ALA A 641 0.54 6.05 -4.70
CA ALA A 641 0.01 7.15 -5.51
C ALA A 641 1.07 8.22 -5.87
N ARG A 642 2.25 8.19 -5.26
CA ARG A 642 3.33 9.16 -5.52
C ARG A 642 4.11 8.80 -6.77
N SER A 643 4.53 9.80 -7.55
CA SER A 643 5.39 9.60 -8.72
C SER A 643 6.87 9.61 -8.34
N GLY A 644 7.59 8.50 -8.55
CA GLY A 644 9.04 8.37 -8.32
C GLY A 644 9.43 7.88 -6.91
N THR A 645 10.73 7.67 -6.66
CA THR A 645 11.25 7.28 -5.34
C THR A 645 11.07 8.43 -4.35
N CYS A 646 10.29 8.18 -3.31
CA CYS A 646 9.75 9.25 -2.49
C CYS A 646 10.53 9.44 -1.17
N ALA A 647 11.58 10.27 -1.23
CA ALA A 647 12.20 10.84 -0.02
C ALA A 647 11.45 12.08 0.51
N ALA A 648 10.33 12.48 -0.12
CA ALA A 648 9.55 13.65 0.29
C ALA A 648 8.55 13.33 1.42
N LEU A 649 8.43 14.27 2.35
CA LEU A 649 7.49 14.27 3.47
C LEU A 649 6.03 14.15 3.02
N PHE A 650 5.15 13.57 3.84
CA PHE A 650 3.71 13.62 3.63
C PHE A 650 3.17 15.03 3.82
N THR A 651 2.52 15.53 2.77
CA THR A 651 1.75 16.77 2.82
C THR A 651 0.60 16.65 3.81
N ASN A 652 0.11 17.78 4.33
CA ASN A 652 -1.05 17.80 5.21
C ASN A 652 -2.30 17.15 4.58
N ASP A 653 -2.46 17.26 3.27
CA ASP A 653 -3.58 16.65 2.56
C ASP A 653 -3.42 15.14 2.43
N GLU A 654 -2.21 14.63 2.15
CA GLU A 654 -1.93 13.19 2.18
C GLU A 654 -2.16 12.60 3.58
N ARG A 655 -1.74 13.31 4.64
CA ARG A 655 -1.96 12.89 6.05
C ARG A 655 -3.45 12.79 6.37
N LYS A 656 -4.23 13.81 6.03
CA LYS A 656 -5.70 13.78 6.17
C LYS A 656 -6.32 12.64 5.36
N GLN A 657 -5.79 12.36 4.18
CA GLN A 657 -6.26 11.27 3.34
C GLN A 657 -5.94 9.91 3.94
N ILE A 658 -4.75 9.71 4.53
CA ILE A 658 -4.35 8.50 5.24
C ILE A 658 -5.26 8.28 6.45
N ASP A 659 -5.49 9.30 7.29
CA ASP A 659 -6.39 9.18 8.46
C ASP A 659 -7.82 8.82 8.03
N ARG A 660 -8.37 9.55 7.05
CA ARG A 660 -9.71 9.29 6.52
C ARG A 660 -9.85 7.88 5.95
N ARG A 661 -8.85 7.41 5.19
CA ARG A 661 -8.83 6.04 4.64
C ARG A 661 -8.66 5.00 5.75
N THR A 662 -7.86 5.29 6.78
CA THR A 662 -7.67 4.38 7.92
C THR A 662 -9.00 4.14 8.63
N ARG A 663 -9.74 5.22 8.92
CA ARG A 663 -11.09 5.13 9.47
C ARG A 663 -12.04 4.36 8.56
N LYS A 664 -12.06 4.68 7.26
CA LYS A 664 -12.88 3.97 6.27
C LYS A 664 -12.59 2.46 6.26
N TYR A 665 -11.32 2.06 6.15
CA TYR A 665 -10.94 0.66 6.09
C TYR A 665 -11.21 -0.09 7.39
N ALA A 666 -11.05 0.58 8.54
CA ALA A 666 -11.38 0.00 9.84
C ALA A 666 -12.88 -0.26 9.97
N LEU A 667 -13.74 0.71 9.61
CA LEU A 667 -15.19 0.54 9.62
C LEU A 667 -15.66 -0.57 8.67
N GLU A 668 -15.11 -0.62 7.47
CA GLU A 668 -15.45 -1.67 6.51
C GLU A 668 -14.95 -3.06 6.95
N ARG A 669 -13.80 -3.14 7.62
CA ARG A 669 -13.26 -4.39 8.18
C ARG A 669 -14.06 -4.83 9.41
N LEU A 670 -14.47 -3.90 10.27
CA LEU A 670 -15.36 -4.15 11.39
C LEU A 670 -16.74 -4.63 10.92
N ALA A 671 -17.28 -4.05 9.85
CA ALA A 671 -18.52 -4.54 9.23
C ALA A 671 -18.38 -5.99 8.72
N ALA A 672 -17.26 -6.32 8.06
CA ALA A 672 -16.98 -7.70 7.65
C ALA A 672 -16.87 -8.64 8.87
N TYR A 673 -16.24 -8.20 9.95
CA TYR A 673 -16.16 -8.96 11.20
C TYR A 673 -17.55 -9.17 11.83
N ARG A 674 -18.39 -8.13 11.89
CA ARG A 674 -19.77 -8.23 12.38
C ARG A 674 -20.56 -9.27 11.61
N LEU A 675 -20.43 -9.31 10.28
CA LEU A 675 -21.05 -10.36 9.46
C LEU A 675 -20.50 -11.74 9.83
N SER A 676 -19.18 -11.90 9.92
CA SER A 676 -18.56 -13.18 10.30
C SER A 676 -19.04 -13.64 11.67
N PHE A 677 -19.07 -12.74 12.66
CA PHE A 677 -19.55 -12.99 14.03
C PHE A 677 -20.95 -13.60 14.05
N TRP A 678 -21.92 -13.00 13.35
CA TRP A 678 -23.29 -13.55 13.33
C TRP A 678 -23.34 -14.91 12.65
N ARG A 679 -22.56 -15.12 11.59
CA ARG A 679 -22.52 -16.42 10.91
C ARG A 679 -21.87 -17.52 11.76
N VAL A 680 -20.80 -17.17 12.48
CA VAL A 680 -20.17 -18.04 13.49
C VAL A 680 -21.18 -18.39 14.58
N ALA A 681 -21.92 -17.40 15.11
CA ALA A 681 -22.96 -17.64 16.10
C ALA A 681 -24.04 -18.62 15.62
N GLY A 682 -24.44 -18.53 14.35
CA GLY A 682 -25.38 -19.46 13.73
C GLY A 682 -24.85 -20.89 13.68
N LEU A 683 -23.61 -21.09 13.22
CA LEU A 683 -22.98 -22.42 13.21
C LEU A 683 -22.77 -22.98 14.61
N THR A 684 -22.41 -22.14 15.57
CA THR A 684 -22.30 -22.53 16.98
C THR A 684 -23.64 -23.09 17.49
N LYS A 685 -24.77 -22.49 17.07
CA LYS A 685 -26.11 -23.02 17.37
C LYS A 685 -26.34 -24.38 16.70
N VAL A 686 -25.99 -24.53 15.43
CA VAL A 686 -26.14 -25.81 14.70
C VAL A 686 -25.30 -26.91 15.35
N LEU A 687 -24.01 -26.66 15.61
CA LEU A 687 -23.10 -27.60 16.26
C LEU A 687 -23.55 -27.98 17.67
N SER A 688 -24.04 -26.99 18.45
CA SER A 688 -24.64 -27.26 19.76
C SER A 688 -25.84 -28.20 19.65
N GLY A 689 -26.71 -27.98 18.64
CA GLY A 689 -27.85 -28.86 18.37
C GLY A 689 -27.41 -30.29 18.02
N LEU A 690 -26.45 -30.42 17.10
CA LEU A 690 -25.87 -31.71 16.72
C LEU A 690 -25.27 -32.45 17.92
N ALA A 691 -24.56 -31.76 18.82
CA ALA A 691 -23.99 -32.38 20.02
C ALA A 691 -25.06 -32.84 21.01
N ASN A 692 -26.17 -32.09 21.13
CA ASN A 692 -27.27 -32.42 22.04
C ASN A 692 -28.11 -33.62 21.57
N ASP A 693 -28.14 -33.91 20.27
CA ASP A 693 -28.84 -35.08 19.71
C ASP A 693 -28.10 -36.41 20.01
N GLU A 694 -26.95 -36.36 20.68
CA GLU A 694 -26.07 -37.49 21.00
C GLU A 694 -25.85 -38.45 19.81
N PRO A 695 -25.23 -37.96 18.73
CA PRO A 695 -24.99 -38.75 17.53
C PRO A 695 -23.97 -39.86 17.79
N TRP A 696 -23.90 -40.83 16.87
CA TRP A 696 -23.01 -41.99 17.02
C TRP A 696 -21.55 -41.58 17.24
N TRP A 697 -21.08 -40.54 16.55
CA TRP A 697 -19.69 -40.10 16.64
C TRP A 697 -19.35 -39.48 17.99
N LEU A 698 -20.33 -38.91 18.70
CA LEU A 698 -20.12 -38.41 20.05
C LEU A 698 -20.26 -39.53 21.08
N LYS A 699 -21.21 -40.45 20.87
CA LYS A 699 -21.40 -41.64 21.72
C LYS A 699 -20.21 -42.59 21.70
N HIS A 700 -19.53 -42.69 20.57
CA HIS A 700 -18.34 -43.54 20.38
C HIS A 700 -17.03 -42.78 20.64
N ALA A 701 -17.08 -41.48 20.91
CA ALA A 701 -15.90 -40.68 21.20
C ALA A 701 -15.23 -41.13 22.50
N SER A 702 -13.90 -41.02 22.57
CA SER A 702 -13.21 -41.16 23.85
C SER A 702 -13.63 -40.05 24.82
N ALA A 703 -13.49 -40.29 26.13
CA ALA A 703 -13.83 -39.27 27.13
C ALA A 703 -13.01 -37.97 26.98
N ASN A 704 -11.83 -38.05 26.36
CA ASN A 704 -11.00 -36.89 26.07
C ASN A 704 -11.51 -36.13 24.83
N ASP A 705 -11.91 -36.84 23.78
CA ASP A 705 -12.40 -36.22 22.53
C ASP A 705 -13.77 -35.55 22.75
N ASP A 706 -14.68 -36.18 23.50
CA ASP A 706 -15.96 -35.57 23.89
C ASP A 706 -15.73 -34.29 24.70
N ARG A 707 -14.80 -34.34 25.67
CA ARG A 707 -14.44 -33.17 26.48
C ARG A 707 -13.87 -32.03 25.63
N ALA A 708 -12.94 -32.33 24.73
CA ALA A 708 -12.33 -31.35 23.83
C ALA A 708 -13.39 -30.69 22.93
N PHE A 709 -14.31 -31.49 22.37
CA PHE A 709 -15.38 -30.96 21.52
C PHE A 709 -16.41 -30.13 22.30
N ARG A 710 -16.80 -30.55 23.50
CA ARG A 710 -17.70 -29.74 24.35
C ARG A 710 -17.04 -28.43 24.78
N ARG A 711 -15.75 -28.47 25.14
CA ARG A 711 -14.96 -27.28 25.45
C ARG A 711 -14.88 -26.33 24.25
N PHE A 712 -14.69 -26.86 23.05
CA PHE A 712 -14.75 -26.07 21.82
C PHE A 712 -16.08 -25.35 21.65
N ILE A 713 -17.22 -26.04 21.86
CA ILE A 713 -18.55 -25.41 21.81
C ILE A 713 -18.70 -24.31 22.87
N GLU A 714 -18.18 -24.49 24.08
CA GLU A 714 -18.19 -23.45 25.12
C GLU A 714 -17.40 -22.20 24.70
N LEU A 715 -16.19 -22.38 24.17
CA LEU A 715 -15.36 -21.28 23.66
C LEU A 715 -16.06 -20.54 22.51
N LEU A 716 -16.68 -21.29 21.58
CA LEU A 716 -17.46 -20.70 20.49
C LEU A 716 -18.64 -19.86 21.00
N ARG A 717 -19.33 -20.30 22.06
CA ARG A 717 -20.43 -19.53 22.67
C ARG A 717 -19.93 -18.23 23.27
N PHE A 718 -18.76 -18.22 23.89
CA PHE A 718 -18.14 -17.00 24.41
C PHE A 718 -17.77 -16.02 23.27
N THR A 719 -17.10 -16.51 22.21
CA THR A 719 -16.73 -15.67 21.05
C THR A 719 -17.95 -15.20 20.24
N SER A 720 -19.06 -15.94 20.31
CA SER A 720 -20.33 -15.60 19.66
C SER A 720 -21.30 -14.80 20.55
N ASP A 721 -20.86 -14.35 21.74
CA ASP A 721 -21.67 -13.54 22.65
C ASP A 721 -21.77 -12.09 22.16
N PRO A 722 -22.97 -11.47 22.10
CA PRO A 722 -23.12 -10.07 21.68
C PRO A 722 -22.27 -9.07 22.48
N ALA A 723 -21.98 -9.35 23.75
CA ALA A 723 -21.08 -8.54 24.56
C ALA A 723 -19.63 -8.60 24.05
N HIS A 724 -19.19 -9.72 23.48
CA HIS A 724 -17.88 -9.82 22.83
C HIS A 724 -17.81 -8.96 21.57
N LEU A 725 -18.83 -9.03 20.69
CA LEU A 725 -18.91 -8.14 19.52
C LEU A 725 -18.85 -6.67 19.94
N LYS A 726 -19.62 -6.27 20.95
CA LYS A 726 -19.62 -4.89 21.46
C LYS A 726 -18.24 -4.45 21.97
N ARG A 727 -17.49 -5.32 22.67
CA ARG A 727 -16.12 -5.02 23.10
C ARG A 727 -15.19 -4.77 21.92
N VAL A 728 -15.29 -5.56 20.85
CA VAL A 728 -14.51 -5.37 19.62
C VAL A 728 -14.88 -4.05 18.94
N GLU A 729 -16.17 -3.76 18.80
CA GLU A 729 -16.66 -2.52 18.17
C GLU A 729 -16.19 -1.28 18.92
N THR A 730 -16.44 -1.22 20.24
CA THR A 730 -15.97 -0.11 21.08
C THR A 730 -14.45 0.00 21.06
N GLY A 731 -13.72 -1.12 21.15
CA GLY A 731 -12.26 -1.09 21.12
C GLY A 731 -11.68 -0.60 19.80
N VAL A 732 -12.31 -0.89 18.65
CA VAL A 732 -11.91 -0.34 17.34
C VAL A 732 -12.22 1.15 17.28
N GLU A 733 -13.41 1.58 17.70
CA GLU A 733 -13.81 2.99 17.73
C GLU A 733 -12.86 3.83 18.59
N GLU A 734 -12.63 3.42 19.84
CA GLU A 734 -11.68 4.07 20.75
C GLU A 734 -10.27 4.12 20.15
N SER A 735 -9.82 3.03 19.51
CA SER A 735 -8.49 2.97 18.88
C SER A 735 -8.34 3.97 17.72
N LEU A 736 -9.42 4.25 16.98
CA LEU A 736 -9.42 5.24 15.91
C LEU A 736 -9.48 6.68 16.44
N GLU A 737 -10.02 6.90 17.64
CA GLU A 737 -10.07 8.21 18.29
C GLU A 737 -8.74 8.59 18.94
N VAL A 738 -8.12 7.66 19.66
CA VAL A 738 -6.89 7.90 20.45
C VAL A 738 -5.60 7.46 19.74
N GLY A 739 -5.72 6.88 18.54
CA GLY A 739 -4.58 6.40 17.76
C GLY A 739 -3.69 7.52 17.26
N ASP A 740 -2.39 7.43 17.57
CA ASP A 740 -1.40 8.43 17.15
C ASP A 740 -0.87 8.14 15.73
N PHE A 741 -1.76 8.17 14.74
CA PHE A 741 -1.40 7.93 13.34
C PHE A 741 -0.57 9.07 12.76
N ASN A 742 -0.91 10.32 13.11
CA ASN A 742 -0.18 11.49 12.63
C ASN A 742 1.19 11.63 13.30
N GLY A 743 1.30 11.35 14.60
CA GLY A 743 2.58 11.29 15.29
C GLY A 743 3.46 10.17 14.75
N PHE A 744 2.90 9.00 14.43
CA PHE A 744 3.64 7.96 13.72
C PHE A 744 4.18 8.42 12.35
N LEU A 745 3.35 9.08 11.53
CA LEU A 745 3.81 9.67 10.26
C LEU A 745 4.83 10.79 10.47
N ASN A 746 4.75 11.53 11.58
CA ASN A 746 5.77 12.50 11.97
C ASN A 746 7.05 11.81 12.40
N ASP A 747 7.02 10.66 13.05
CA ASP A 747 8.21 9.93 13.49
C ASP A 747 9.00 9.33 12.31
N LEU A 748 8.39 9.23 11.13
CA LEU A 748 9.04 8.92 9.85
C LEU A 748 9.61 10.18 9.14
N GLU A 749 9.64 11.34 9.85
CA GLU A 749 9.72 12.77 9.45
C GLU A 749 10.97 13.73 9.48
N ASN A 750 11.85 13.65 10.49
CA ASN A 750 12.94 14.56 11.01
C ASN A 750 14.30 14.37 10.36
N VAL A 751 14.99 15.49 10.23
CA VAL A 751 16.45 15.49 10.22
C VAL A 751 17.06 15.61 11.64
N SER A 752 17.94 14.67 12.04
CA SER A 752 18.70 14.61 13.32
C SER A 752 20.18 14.21 13.04
N PRO A 753 21.17 14.53 13.90
CA PRO A 753 22.58 14.08 13.72
C PRO A 753 22.75 12.56 13.68
N LYS A 754 21.79 11.82 14.23
CA LYS A 754 21.73 10.35 14.16
C LYS A 754 21.27 9.85 12.79
N ASN A 755 20.79 10.75 11.94
CA ASN A 755 20.15 10.48 10.66
C ASN A 755 21.00 10.98 9.48
N LEU A 756 22.26 11.36 9.73
CA LEU A 756 23.22 11.78 8.72
C LEU A 756 24.45 10.86 8.83
N ARG A 757 24.88 10.28 7.71
CA ARG A 757 26.11 9.49 7.62
C ARG A 757 27.00 9.99 6.51
N MET A 758 28.29 10.00 6.82
CA MET A 758 29.33 10.37 5.88
C MET A 758 29.70 9.12 5.07
N THR A 759 29.34 9.08 3.77
CA THR A 759 29.70 8.00 2.85
C THR A 759 30.86 8.42 1.93
N PRO A 760 31.51 7.48 1.21
CA PRO A 760 32.57 7.82 0.26
C PRO A 760 32.15 8.83 -0.82
N SER A 761 30.84 8.93 -1.09
CA SER A 761 30.24 9.85 -2.07
C SER A 761 29.75 11.19 -1.50
N GLY A 762 29.77 11.40 -0.19
CA GLY A 762 29.25 12.63 0.41
C GLY A 762 28.40 12.42 1.66
N LEU A 763 28.00 13.52 2.30
CA LEU A 763 27.13 13.49 3.47
C LEU A 763 25.74 13.05 3.02
N GLN A 764 25.28 11.91 3.53
CA GLN A 764 24.04 11.28 3.12
C GLN A 764 23.05 11.28 4.28
N LEU A 765 21.84 11.80 4.02
CA LEU A 765 20.70 11.67 4.94
C LEU A 765 20.23 10.22 4.89
N VAL A 766 20.24 9.56 6.04
CA VAL A 766 19.91 8.13 6.20
C VAL A 766 18.61 7.88 6.97
N ASP A 767 17.95 8.92 7.51
CA ASP A 767 16.58 8.77 8.07
C ASP A 767 15.87 10.13 8.29
N ILE A 768 14.54 10.13 8.31
CA ILE A 768 13.67 11.26 8.63
C ILE A 768 12.94 10.88 9.97
N GLY A 769 13.23 11.48 11.14
CA GLY A 769 12.58 11.27 12.48
C GLY A 769 11.57 12.30 13.14
N LYS A 770 11.81 12.68 14.40
CA LYS A 770 10.90 13.26 15.44
C LYS A 770 10.45 14.78 15.59
N SER A 771 10.37 15.72 14.64
CA SER A 771 9.96 17.12 14.96
C SER A 771 9.76 18.04 13.75
N LEU A 772 8.51 18.31 13.38
CA LEU A 772 8.17 19.36 12.41
C LEU A 772 7.43 20.49 13.14
N GLU A 773 8.15 21.58 13.43
CA GLU A 773 7.55 22.86 13.82
C GLU A 773 7.40 23.75 12.58
N LEU A 774 6.45 24.69 12.60
CA LEU A 774 6.31 25.68 11.51
C LEU A 774 7.61 26.47 11.34
N ALA A 775 8.09 26.58 10.10
CA ALA A 775 9.33 27.26 9.78
C ALA A 775 9.27 28.73 10.20
N THR A 776 10.08 29.10 11.20
CA THR A 776 10.33 30.49 11.58
C THR A 776 11.69 30.92 11.05
N PRO A 777 11.92 32.21 10.76
CA PRO A 777 13.25 32.70 10.34
C PRO A 777 14.36 32.29 11.31
N VAL A 778 14.07 32.37 12.62
CA VAL A 778 14.98 31.96 13.69
C VAL A 778 15.23 30.45 13.68
N GLY A 779 14.18 29.64 13.52
CA GLY A 779 14.29 28.18 13.43
C GLY A 779 15.09 27.72 12.21
N GLN A 780 14.89 28.37 11.06
CA GLN A 780 15.64 28.09 9.84
C GLN A 780 17.14 28.41 10.00
N GLU A 781 17.45 29.52 10.64
CA GLU A 781 18.83 29.91 10.93
C GLU A 781 19.52 28.92 11.90
N MET A 782 18.83 28.54 12.97
CA MET A 782 19.30 27.52 13.92
C MET A 782 19.56 26.16 13.23
N MET A 783 18.68 25.77 12.31
CA MET A 783 18.83 24.56 11.51
C MET A 783 20.07 24.62 10.62
N ILE A 784 20.29 25.74 9.92
CA ILE A 784 21.44 25.91 9.02
C ILE A 784 22.76 25.87 9.80
N ARG A 785 22.84 26.47 10.99
CA ARG A 785 24.03 26.37 11.85
C ARG A 785 24.32 24.94 12.27
N ARG A 786 23.30 24.18 12.66
CA ARG A 786 23.45 22.77 13.02
C ARG A 786 23.87 21.92 11.83
N ALA A 787 23.32 22.17 10.64
CA ALA A 787 23.74 21.51 9.41
C ALA A 787 25.21 21.82 9.07
N PHE A 788 25.63 23.09 9.19
CA PHE A 788 27.00 23.51 8.96
C PHE A 788 28.00 22.82 9.90
N LEU A 789 27.68 22.80 11.20
CA LEU A 789 28.51 22.13 12.21
C LEU A 789 28.59 20.62 11.94
N SER A 790 27.45 20.02 11.59
CA SER A 790 27.37 18.59 11.29
C SER A 790 28.20 18.22 10.07
N TRP A 791 28.25 19.08 9.05
CA TRP A 791 29.06 18.87 7.86
C TRP A 791 30.56 19.05 8.13
N ARG A 792 30.96 20.18 8.72
CA ARG A 792 32.39 20.52 8.91
C ARG A 792 33.07 19.74 10.03
N PHE A 793 32.32 19.33 11.05
CA PHE A 793 32.87 18.77 12.28
C PHE A 793 32.24 17.41 12.63
N ALA A 794 31.76 16.67 11.62
CA ALA A 794 31.19 15.33 11.78
C ALA A 794 32.07 14.37 12.62
N TYR A 795 33.39 14.56 12.57
CA TYR A 795 34.39 13.74 13.26
C TYR A 795 34.60 14.11 14.74
N ARG A 796 34.06 15.24 15.22
CA ARG A 796 34.27 15.72 16.58
C ARG A 796 33.39 14.96 17.56
N LYS A 797 33.99 14.49 18.67
CA LYS A 797 33.28 13.79 19.75
C LYS A 797 32.30 14.69 20.52
N ASP A 798 32.57 16.00 20.55
CA ASP A 798 31.77 17.03 21.23
C ASP A 798 30.81 17.78 20.30
N LEU A 799 30.52 17.23 19.11
CA LEU A 799 29.67 17.86 18.10
C LEU A 799 28.25 18.16 18.65
N VAL A 800 27.71 17.30 19.51
CA VAL A 800 26.38 17.47 20.11
C VAL A 800 26.35 18.70 21.02
N GLU A 801 27.38 18.89 21.84
CA GLU A 801 27.56 20.04 22.71
C GLU A 801 27.72 21.33 21.90
N LEU A 802 28.53 21.30 20.85
CA LEU A 802 28.72 22.43 19.92
C LEU A 802 27.42 22.84 19.23
N MET A 803 26.64 21.87 18.75
CA MET A 803 25.32 22.14 18.16
C MET A 803 24.37 22.76 19.18
N ARG A 804 24.34 22.27 20.43
CA ARG A 804 23.51 22.89 21.49
C ARG A 804 23.97 24.32 21.80
N ALA A 805 25.28 24.57 21.83
CA ALA A 805 25.83 25.91 22.01
C ALA A 805 25.47 26.85 20.85
N SER A 806 25.42 26.33 19.62
CA SER A 806 25.10 27.11 18.40
C SER A 806 23.68 27.68 18.37
N LEU A 807 22.76 27.06 19.12
CA LEU A 807 21.39 27.54 19.31
C LEU A 807 21.34 28.80 20.18
N LYS A 808 22.34 28.99 21.06
CA LYS A 808 22.40 30.10 22.02
C LYS A 808 23.36 31.21 21.59
N SER A 809 24.31 30.92 20.70
CA SER A 809 25.33 31.88 20.27
C SER A 809 25.83 31.56 18.86
N GLU A 810 25.95 32.59 18.03
CA GLU A 810 26.59 32.52 16.71
C GLU A 810 28.11 32.77 16.78
N ARG A 811 28.63 33.15 17.94
CA ARG A 811 30.04 33.53 18.13
C ARG A 811 30.97 32.33 18.36
N LEU A 812 30.53 31.14 17.99
CA LEU A 812 31.38 29.95 18.06
C LEU A 812 32.42 29.98 16.94
N PRO A 813 33.70 29.75 17.22
CA PRO A 813 34.73 29.64 16.20
C PRO A 813 34.40 28.62 15.11
N GLU A 814 33.75 27.51 15.49
CA GLU A 814 33.31 26.42 14.61
C GLU A 814 32.19 26.83 13.64
N LEU A 815 31.55 27.97 13.88
CA LEU A 815 30.57 28.49 12.93
C LEU A 815 31.21 29.36 11.84
N THR A 816 32.52 29.58 11.82
CA THR A 816 33.17 30.40 10.78
C THR A 816 32.84 29.88 9.37
N GLY A 817 32.07 30.66 8.59
CA GLY A 817 31.60 30.30 7.25
C GLY A 817 30.13 29.86 7.15
N TRP A 818 29.41 29.70 8.27
CA TRP A 818 28.02 29.20 8.26
C TRP A 818 27.03 30.10 7.50
N ARG A 819 27.27 31.42 7.49
CA ARG A 819 26.46 32.38 6.71
C ARG A 819 26.62 32.20 5.20
N ALA A 820 27.77 31.70 4.73
CA ALA A 820 27.94 31.37 3.33
C ALA A 820 27.08 30.16 2.93
N LEU A 821 26.92 29.17 3.82
CA LEU A 821 25.95 28.08 3.63
C LEU A 821 24.51 28.61 3.59
N GLN A 822 24.17 29.51 4.52
CA GLN A 822 22.85 30.14 4.56
C GLN A 822 22.55 30.86 3.24
N GLU A 823 23.50 31.66 2.75
CA GLU A 823 23.35 32.38 1.49
C GLU A 823 23.28 31.41 0.30
N ALA A 824 24.09 30.35 0.26
CA ALA A 824 24.04 29.34 -0.80
C ALA A 824 22.69 28.59 -0.86
N VAL A 825 22.05 28.36 0.29
CA VAL A 825 20.77 27.64 0.40
C VAL A 825 19.56 28.56 0.18
N LEU A 826 19.64 29.81 0.62
CA LEU A 826 18.50 30.74 0.61
C LEU A 826 18.53 31.76 -0.53
N SER A 827 19.69 32.00 -1.15
CA SER A 827 19.78 32.93 -2.28
C SER A 827 19.16 32.32 -3.53
N GLU A 828 18.58 33.19 -4.36
CA GLU A 828 18.07 32.78 -5.67
C GLU A 828 19.20 32.19 -6.54
N PRO A 829 18.90 31.31 -7.51
CA PRO A 829 19.91 30.81 -8.44
C PRO A 829 20.65 31.95 -9.14
N ALA A 830 21.94 31.75 -9.44
CA ALA A 830 22.76 32.79 -10.08
C ALA A 830 22.19 33.21 -11.45
N LYS A 831 21.59 32.27 -12.18
CA LYS A 831 20.90 32.57 -13.45
C LYS A 831 19.69 33.49 -13.26
N THR A 832 18.91 33.32 -12.19
CA THR A 832 17.77 34.20 -11.87
C THR A 832 18.25 35.62 -11.60
N ARG A 833 19.35 35.78 -10.84
CA ARG A 833 19.98 37.10 -10.62
C ARG A 833 20.50 37.73 -11.92
N LEU A 834 21.05 36.92 -12.83
CA LEU A 834 21.45 37.39 -14.15
C LEU A 834 20.23 37.90 -14.94
N ASP A 835 19.13 37.15 -14.93
CA ASP A 835 17.91 37.52 -15.65
C ASP A 835 17.28 38.80 -15.07
N GLN A 836 17.27 38.95 -13.74
CA GLN A 836 16.88 40.20 -13.08
C GLN A 836 17.79 41.37 -13.44
N HIS A 837 19.10 41.14 -13.54
CA HIS A 837 20.04 42.17 -13.96
C HIS A 837 19.77 42.63 -15.40
N ILE A 838 19.58 41.70 -16.33
CA ILE A 838 19.23 42.00 -17.72
C ILE A 838 17.90 42.75 -17.79
N HIS A 839 16.89 42.30 -17.04
CA HIS A 839 15.60 42.97 -16.97
C HIS A 839 15.72 44.42 -16.48
N GLY A 840 16.50 44.67 -15.43
CA GLY A 840 16.77 46.02 -14.94
C GLY A 840 17.45 46.92 -15.98
N ARG A 841 18.28 46.37 -16.87
CA ARG A 841 18.88 47.14 -17.98
C ARG A 841 17.86 47.43 -19.08
N LEU A 842 16.98 46.49 -19.40
CA LEU A 842 15.88 46.71 -20.35
C LEU A 842 14.97 47.87 -19.88
N GLU A 843 14.65 47.91 -18.58
CA GLU A 843 13.90 49.02 -17.98
C GLU A 843 14.70 50.34 -17.99
N ALA A 844 15.97 50.29 -17.57
CA ALA A 844 16.82 51.48 -17.48
C ALA A 844 17.08 52.15 -18.83
N PHE A 845 17.14 51.38 -19.93
CA PHE A 845 17.35 51.91 -21.27
C PHE A 845 16.07 52.35 -21.98
N SER A 846 14.89 51.98 -21.43
CA SER A 846 13.58 52.33 -22.01
C SER A 846 13.47 52.00 -23.50
N SER A 847 14.04 50.85 -23.90
CA SER A 847 14.17 50.44 -25.30
C SER A 847 12.82 50.00 -25.88
N GLN A 848 12.47 50.47 -27.08
CA GLN A 848 11.18 50.14 -27.71
C GLN A 848 11.26 48.89 -28.57
N LYS A 849 12.35 48.71 -29.32
CA LYS A 849 12.55 47.55 -30.20
C LYS A 849 13.73 46.71 -29.73
N VAL A 850 13.46 45.48 -29.28
CA VAL A 850 14.43 44.61 -28.62
C VAL A 850 14.58 43.29 -29.37
N LEU A 851 15.83 42.86 -29.59
CA LEU A 851 16.16 41.53 -30.10
C LEU A 851 16.83 40.70 -29.01
N ASP A 852 16.28 39.53 -28.70
CA ASP A 852 16.97 38.51 -27.90
C ASP A 852 17.68 37.51 -28.85
N TYR A 853 18.99 37.71 -29.00
CA TYR A 853 19.86 36.93 -29.88
C TYR A 853 20.41 35.72 -29.12
N GLY A 854 19.73 34.58 -29.29
CA GLY A 854 19.92 33.33 -28.57
C GLY A 854 19.06 33.21 -27.32
N CYS A 855 17.74 33.34 -27.54
CA CYS A 855 16.71 33.47 -26.51
C CYS A 855 16.49 32.20 -25.64
N GLY A 856 16.97 31.04 -26.06
CA GLY A 856 16.78 29.78 -25.36
C GLY A 856 15.30 29.39 -25.22
N LYS A 857 14.86 29.08 -24.00
CA LYS A 857 13.44 28.76 -23.71
C LYS A 857 12.68 30.05 -23.37
N PRO A 858 11.37 30.17 -23.66
CA PRO A 858 10.58 31.39 -23.43
C PRO A 858 10.26 31.64 -21.95
N ARG A 859 11.30 31.79 -21.13
CA ARG A 859 11.21 32.17 -19.71
C ARG A 859 11.24 33.70 -19.66
N GLU A 860 10.29 34.32 -18.98
CA GLU A 860 10.15 35.79 -18.87
C GLU A 860 9.81 36.56 -20.18
N ALA A 861 9.81 35.90 -21.34
CA ALA A 861 9.57 36.54 -22.64
C ALA A 861 8.22 37.29 -22.70
N SER A 862 7.15 36.72 -22.12
CA SER A 862 5.83 37.37 -22.04
C SER A 862 5.82 38.60 -21.13
N HIS A 863 6.76 38.74 -20.21
CA HIS A 863 6.89 39.93 -19.36
C HIS A 863 7.59 41.06 -20.13
N TRP A 864 8.66 40.75 -20.85
CA TRP A 864 9.37 41.73 -21.70
C TRP A 864 8.51 42.21 -22.87
N ALA A 865 7.73 41.33 -23.49
CA ALA A 865 6.82 41.68 -24.58
C ALA A 865 5.69 42.65 -24.17
N LYS A 866 5.43 42.84 -22.87
CA LYS A 866 4.47 43.86 -22.39
C LYS A 866 5.03 45.27 -22.40
N THR A 867 6.36 45.41 -22.33
CA THR A 867 7.03 46.70 -22.16
C THR A 867 7.77 47.14 -23.42
N CYS A 868 8.06 46.23 -24.34
CA CYS A 868 8.76 46.52 -25.60
C CYS A 868 8.29 45.61 -26.75
N HIS A 869 8.59 46.00 -27.99
CA HIS A 869 8.47 45.15 -29.17
C HIS A 869 9.63 44.15 -29.20
N LEU A 870 9.38 42.98 -28.60
CA LEU A 870 10.35 41.89 -28.50
C LEU A 870 10.33 41.00 -29.75
N THR A 871 11.50 40.81 -30.34
CA THR A 871 11.79 39.79 -31.35
C THR A 871 12.82 38.82 -30.78
N VAL A 872 12.71 37.54 -31.11
CA VAL A 872 13.63 36.53 -30.59
C VAL A 872 14.25 35.71 -31.72
N PHE A 873 15.49 35.30 -31.54
CA PHE A 873 16.22 34.42 -32.46
C PHE A 873 17.01 33.42 -31.62
N ASP A 874 17.20 32.20 -32.12
CA ASP A 874 18.16 31.26 -31.53
C ASP A 874 18.88 30.45 -32.60
N ILE A 875 20.14 30.14 -32.32
CA ILE A 875 20.99 29.31 -33.19
C ILE A 875 20.63 27.82 -33.09
N ASP A 876 19.93 27.38 -32.04
CA ASP A 876 19.44 26.00 -31.91
C ASP A 876 18.18 25.78 -32.77
N PRO A 877 18.27 24.96 -33.84
CA PRO A 877 17.17 24.73 -34.77
C PRO A 877 15.99 23.96 -34.15
N ALA A 878 16.13 23.41 -32.94
CA ALA A 878 15.06 22.68 -32.25
C ALA A 878 14.10 23.59 -31.47
N LEU A 879 14.43 24.87 -31.27
CA LEU A 879 13.64 25.80 -30.45
C LEU A 879 12.40 26.42 -31.12
N PRO A 880 12.30 26.65 -32.45
CA PRO A 880 11.14 27.29 -33.06
C PRO A 880 9.80 26.63 -32.71
N GLY A 881 9.73 25.29 -32.79
CA GLY A 881 8.52 24.54 -32.48
C GLY A 881 8.12 24.58 -30.99
N ARG A 882 9.06 24.89 -30.09
CA ARG A 882 8.74 25.15 -28.68
C ARG A 882 8.16 26.54 -28.50
N TRP A 883 8.79 27.57 -29.09
CA TRP A 883 8.31 28.95 -29.01
C TRP A 883 6.92 29.12 -29.61
N GLN A 884 6.63 28.45 -30.72
CA GLN A 884 5.30 28.45 -31.32
C GLN A 884 4.21 27.88 -30.40
N ARG A 885 4.55 26.98 -29.47
CA ARG A 885 3.60 26.43 -28.49
C ARG A 885 3.49 27.26 -27.21
N GLU A 886 4.62 27.76 -26.72
CA GLU A 886 4.71 28.36 -25.38
C GLU A 886 4.58 29.90 -25.39
N ALA A 887 4.93 30.56 -26.50
CA ALA A 887 4.81 32.00 -26.68
C ALA A 887 4.49 32.36 -28.15
N PRO A 888 3.31 31.95 -28.67
CA PRO A 888 2.96 32.09 -30.09
C PRO A 888 2.92 33.55 -30.58
N ASP A 889 2.68 34.49 -29.66
CA ASP A 889 2.49 35.91 -29.99
C ASP A 889 3.80 36.70 -30.09
N ILE A 890 4.95 36.07 -29.81
CA ILE A 890 6.27 36.71 -29.88
C ILE A 890 6.95 36.27 -31.19
N PRO A 891 7.34 37.20 -32.09
CA PRO A 891 8.02 36.87 -33.32
C PRO A 891 9.33 36.11 -33.10
N PHE A 892 9.38 34.85 -33.55
CA PHE A 892 10.58 34.04 -33.58
C PHE A 892 11.21 34.06 -34.98
N TRP A 893 12.38 34.66 -35.11
CA TRP A 893 13.14 34.70 -36.35
C TRP A 893 13.87 33.37 -36.60
N THR A 894 13.76 32.88 -37.82
CA THR A 894 14.60 31.79 -38.34
C THR A 894 15.84 32.39 -39.00
N THR A 895 16.87 31.58 -39.28
CA THR A 895 18.10 32.06 -39.95
C THR A 895 17.82 32.86 -41.23
N PRO A 896 16.92 32.43 -42.14
CA PRO A 896 16.58 33.22 -43.32
C PRO A 896 15.96 34.59 -43.00
N LEU A 897 15.14 34.69 -41.94
CA LEU A 897 14.54 35.96 -41.52
C LEU A 897 15.57 36.89 -40.90
N LEU A 898 16.54 36.35 -40.15
CA LEU A 898 17.66 37.13 -39.62
C LEU A 898 18.53 37.70 -40.75
N GLU A 899 18.86 36.88 -41.74
CA GLU A 899 19.63 37.31 -42.93
C GLU A 899 18.89 38.39 -43.71
N GLN A 900 17.57 38.20 -43.93
CA GLN A 900 16.71 39.18 -44.59
C GLN A 900 16.66 40.51 -43.82
N ALA A 901 16.59 40.47 -42.49
CA ALA A 901 16.60 41.67 -41.65
C ALA A 901 17.95 42.41 -41.76
N ILE A 902 19.07 41.68 -41.81
CA ILE A 902 20.41 42.25 -42.01
C ILE A 902 20.55 42.89 -43.40
N GLU A 903 20.06 42.23 -44.45
CA GLU A 903 20.07 42.77 -45.82
C GLU A 903 19.14 43.97 -45.98
N GLY A 904 18.02 43.97 -45.24
CA GLY A 904 17.06 45.07 -45.19
C GLY A 904 17.47 46.25 -44.29
N GLU A 905 18.69 46.24 -43.74
CA GLU A 905 19.21 47.27 -42.82
C GLU A 905 18.31 47.50 -41.58
N GLU A 906 17.67 46.44 -41.09
CA GLU A 906 16.82 46.52 -39.91
C GLU A 906 17.66 46.76 -38.64
N SER A 907 17.24 47.71 -37.80
CA SER A 907 17.94 48.06 -36.56
C SER A 907 17.09 47.84 -35.30
N PHE A 908 17.77 47.59 -34.19
CA PHE A 908 17.21 47.45 -32.84
C PHE A 908 17.83 48.46 -31.87
N ASP A 909 17.03 48.88 -30.89
CA ASP A 909 17.46 49.80 -29.81
C ASP A 909 18.31 49.06 -28.77
N LEU A 910 17.97 47.80 -28.53
CA LEU A 910 18.66 46.91 -27.60
C LEU A 910 18.74 45.51 -28.16
N ILE A 911 19.95 44.92 -28.13
CA ILE A 911 20.16 43.51 -28.42
C ILE A 911 20.70 42.81 -27.18
N ILE A 912 20.05 41.72 -26.78
CA ILE A 912 20.47 40.88 -25.65
C ILE A 912 21.12 39.63 -26.23
N CYS A 913 22.29 39.26 -25.72
CA CYS A 913 23.00 38.03 -26.09
C CYS A 913 23.50 37.36 -24.81
N SER A 914 22.67 36.50 -24.22
CA SER A 914 22.91 35.93 -22.89
C SER A 914 23.40 34.48 -22.95
N LEU A 915 24.66 34.26 -22.54
CA LEU A 915 25.35 32.96 -22.44
C LEU A 915 25.58 32.19 -23.76
N VAL A 916 25.08 32.71 -24.88
CA VAL A 916 25.18 32.08 -26.21
C VAL A 916 26.62 32.01 -26.70
N LEU A 917 27.40 33.08 -26.47
CA LEU A 917 28.81 33.10 -26.86
C LEU A 917 29.64 32.04 -26.13
N CYS A 918 29.18 31.56 -24.98
CA CYS A 918 29.81 30.46 -24.26
C CYS A 918 29.53 29.09 -24.89
N ALA A 919 28.50 28.96 -25.73
CA ALA A 919 28.08 27.69 -26.32
C ALA A 919 28.64 27.45 -27.73
N VAL A 920 29.29 28.45 -28.33
CA VAL A 920 29.80 28.41 -29.71
C VAL A 920 31.30 28.60 -29.76
N ASP A 921 31.94 28.20 -30.87
CA ASP A 921 33.38 28.35 -31.05
C ASP A 921 33.80 29.80 -31.40
N ASN A 922 35.07 30.05 -31.71
CA ASN A 922 35.55 31.40 -32.00
C ASN A 922 35.07 31.96 -33.34
N GLN A 923 34.85 31.10 -34.34
CA GLN A 923 34.39 31.52 -35.66
C GLN A 923 32.93 31.96 -35.56
N ASP A 924 32.09 31.09 -35.00
CA ASP A 924 30.66 31.35 -34.78
C ASP A 924 30.45 32.56 -33.86
N MET A 925 31.25 32.71 -32.80
CA MET A 925 31.18 33.89 -31.93
C MET A 925 31.41 35.18 -32.70
N MET A 926 32.39 35.22 -33.61
CA MET A 926 32.66 36.41 -34.41
C MET A 926 31.53 36.69 -35.40
N GLU A 927 30.94 35.67 -36.01
CA GLU A 927 29.78 35.80 -36.88
C GLU A 927 28.57 36.38 -36.13
N ILE A 928 28.26 35.83 -34.96
CA ILE A 928 27.20 36.34 -34.08
C ILE A 928 27.43 37.81 -33.73
N LEU A 929 28.66 38.18 -33.33
CA LEU A 929 28.98 39.56 -32.98
C LEU A 929 28.89 40.51 -34.19
N GLN A 930 29.22 40.05 -35.40
CA GLN A 930 29.06 40.82 -36.63
C GLN A 930 27.58 41.02 -36.96
N ASN A 931 26.75 39.98 -36.84
CA ASN A 931 25.30 40.08 -37.03
C ASN A 931 24.68 41.05 -36.03
N ILE A 932 25.01 40.90 -34.74
CA ILE A 932 24.60 41.81 -33.68
C ILE A 932 25.02 43.25 -34.02
N ARG A 933 26.26 43.49 -34.45
CA ARG A 933 26.69 44.84 -34.84
C ARG A 933 25.85 45.42 -35.97
N ARG A 934 25.55 44.65 -37.02
CA ARG A 934 24.76 45.11 -38.18
C ARG A 934 23.31 45.43 -37.80
N LEU A 935 22.75 44.69 -36.84
CA LEU A 935 21.40 44.91 -36.32
C LEU A 935 21.32 45.97 -35.22
N THR A 936 22.45 46.44 -34.69
CA THR A 936 22.49 47.48 -33.66
C THR A 936 22.45 48.86 -34.32
N GLY A 937 21.42 49.66 -34.03
CA GLY A 937 21.31 51.04 -34.53
C GLY A 937 22.44 51.95 -34.02
N GLU A 938 22.58 53.15 -34.57
CA GLU A 938 23.68 54.08 -34.21
C GLU A 938 23.72 54.39 -32.69
N ALA A 939 22.55 54.64 -32.08
CA ALA A 939 22.41 54.81 -30.63
C ALA A 939 22.05 53.52 -29.88
N GLY A 940 22.06 52.38 -30.56
CA GLY A 940 21.65 51.08 -30.02
C GLY A 940 22.65 50.54 -28.99
N ARG A 941 22.13 49.78 -28.03
CA ARG A 941 22.92 49.12 -26.98
C ARG A 941 22.91 47.61 -27.16
N VAL A 942 23.96 46.95 -26.68
CA VAL A 942 24.04 45.49 -26.63
C VAL A 942 24.37 45.06 -25.22
N VAL A 943 23.61 44.12 -24.67
CA VAL A 943 23.89 43.48 -23.38
C VAL A 943 24.35 42.06 -23.65
N VAL A 944 25.63 41.79 -23.41
CA VAL A 944 26.22 40.46 -23.59
C VAL A 944 26.51 39.86 -22.22
N ALA A 945 25.94 38.71 -21.91
CA ALA A 945 26.29 37.95 -20.70
C ALA A 945 27.10 36.70 -21.07
N VAL A 946 28.18 36.44 -20.35
CA VAL A 946 29.01 35.23 -20.51
C VAL A 946 29.31 34.62 -19.14
N CYS A 947 29.68 33.34 -19.11
CA CYS A 947 30.29 32.75 -17.92
C CYS A 947 31.54 33.55 -17.56
N ASP A 948 31.68 33.94 -16.28
CA ASP A 948 32.84 34.70 -15.84
C ASP A 948 34.11 33.84 -16.04
N PRO A 949 35.14 34.34 -16.75
CA PRO A 949 36.37 33.58 -16.97
C PRO A 949 37.10 33.17 -15.69
N ALA A 950 36.93 33.92 -14.59
CA ALA A 950 37.48 33.57 -13.28
C ALA A 950 36.77 32.36 -12.64
N ALA A 951 35.54 32.03 -13.09
CA ALA A 951 34.77 30.90 -12.61
C ALA A 951 35.23 29.55 -13.18
N LEU A 952 36.22 29.51 -14.09
CA LEU A 952 36.67 28.27 -14.73
C LEU A 952 37.07 27.19 -13.71
N LYS A 953 37.70 27.61 -12.61
CA LYS A 953 38.15 26.70 -11.54
C LYS A 953 37.06 26.32 -10.53
N VAL A 954 35.86 26.90 -10.64
CA VAL A 954 34.70 26.53 -9.84
C VAL A 954 33.99 25.37 -10.53
N SER A 955 34.40 24.14 -10.20
CA SER A 955 33.86 22.92 -10.80
C SER A 955 32.43 22.63 -10.36
N HIS A 956 32.03 23.07 -9.17
CA HIS A 956 30.67 22.85 -8.63
C HIS A 956 30.08 24.18 -8.17
N ALA A 957 29.14 24.70 -8.93
CA ALA A 957 28.25 25.77 -8.49
C ALA A 957 26.90 25.17 -8.05
N VAL A 958 26.06 25.96 -7.38
CA VAL A 958 24.79 25.49 -6.80
C VAL A 958 23.86 24.83 -7.83
N ASP A 959 23.82 25.35 -9.06
CA ASP A 959 22.90 24.95 -10.13
C ASP A 959 23.61 24.32 -11.35
N GLN A 960 24.93 24.12 -11.30
CA GLN A 960 25.70 23.59 -12.42
C GLN A 960 27.04 22.98 -12.02
N THR A 961 27.46 21.99 -12.79
CA THR A 961 28.76 21.32 -12.69
C THR A 961 29.56 21.55 -13.96
N ARG A 962 30.80 22.04 -13.80
CA ARG A 962 31.81 22.12 -14.86
C ARG A 962 32.73 20.93 -14.72
N HIS A 963 32.84 20.15 -15.79
CA HIS A 963 33.65 18.94 -15.87
C HIS A 963 34.96 19.25 -16.57
N GLU A 964 36.02 18.54 -16.19
CA GLU A 964 37.33 18.58 -16.87
C GLU A 964 38.01 19.97 -16.85
N THR A 965 37.74 20.82 -15.86
CA THR A 965 38.33 22.17 -15.77
C THR A 965 39.60 22.27 -14.91
N GLU A 966 39.96 21.20 -14.20
CA GLU A 966 41.04 21.21 -13.19
C GLU A 966 42.42 21.53 -13.79
N ASP A 967 42.70 21.06 -15.01
CA ASP A 967 43.98 21.29 -15.71
C ASP A 967 43.94 22.46 -16.72
N LEU A 968 42.77 23.07 -16.94
CA LEU A 968 42.63 24.15 -17.92
C LEU A 968 43.25 25.46 -17.42
N ASN A 969 43.99 26.16 -18.27
CA ASN A 969 44.57 27.46 -17.93
C ASN A 969 43.52 28.58 -18.13
N PRO A 970 43.10 29.33 -17.09
CA PRO A 970 42.12 30.41 -17.21
C PRO A 970 42.54 31.53 -18.18
N SER A 971 43.84 31.67 -18.43
CA SER A 971 44.42 32.68 -19.31
C SER A 971 44.47 32.26 -20.79
N LEU A 972 44.07 31.02 -21.12
CA LEU A 972 44.04 30.50 -22.49
C LEU A 972 42.62 30.12 -22.90
N CYS A 973 42.30 30.22 -24.19
CA CYS A 973 41.03 29.71 -24.70
C CYS A 973 41.02 28.17 -24.63
N SER A 974 39.92 27.59 -24.18
CA SER A 974 39.73 26.14 -24.07
C SER A 974 38.24 25.80 -24.16
N SER A 975 37.89 24.53 -24.12
CA SER A 975 36.50 24.07 -24.03
C SER A 975 36.37 23.08 -22.89
N TYR A 976 35.21 23.04 -22.25
CA TYR A 976 34.90 22.12 -21.17
C TYR A 976 33.45 21.62 -21.27
N LYS A 977 33.15 20.52 -20.58
CA LYS A 977 31.79 19.99 -20.50
C LYS A 977 31.07 20.58 -19.31
N LYS A 978 29.79 20.92 -19.48
CA LYS A 978 28.96 21.49 -18.42
C LYS A 978 27.64 20.76 -18.32
N THR A 979 27.19 20.51 -17.10
CA THR A 979 25.87 19.95 -16.79
C THR A 979 25.14 20.91 -15.85
N VAL A 980 23.87 21.18 -16.12
CA VAL A 980 23.01 22.02 -15.27
C VAL A 980 22.12 21.11 -14.44
N THR A 981 21.88 21.47 -13.18
CA THR A 981 21.05 20.70 -12.25
C THR A 981 19.67 20.42 -12.86
N GLY A 982 19.25 19.14 -12.87
CA GLY A 982 18.00 18.68 -13.50
C GLY A 982 18.11 18.25 -14.97
N SER A 983 19.28 18.36 -15.60
CA SER A 983 19.56 17.83 -16.94
C SER A 983 20.48 16.60 -16.87
N SER A 984 20.14 15.52 -17.57
CA SER A 984 21.02 14.36 -17.77
C SER A 984 22.01 14.53 -18.94
N ARG A 985 21.88 15.61 -19.72
CA ARG A 985 22.74 15.89 -20.87
C ARG A 985 23.81 16.91 -20.50
N SER A 986 25.07 16.58 -20.80
CA SER A 986 26.19 17.53 -20.77
C SER A 986 26.30 18.26 -22.10
N ARG A 987 26.68 19.54 -22.06
CA ARG A 987 26.95 20.36 -23.25
C ARG A 987 28.39 20.86 -23.25
N THR A 988 28.95 21.12 -24.42
CA THR A 988 30.26 21.78 -24.54
C THR A 988 30.08 23.28 -24.34
N GLU A 989 30.91 23.90 -23.50
CA GLU A 989 31.07 25.35 -23.43
C GLU A 989 32.52 25.73 -23.75
N PHE A 990 32.71 26.91 -24.31
CA PHE A 990 34.00 27.46 -24.71
C PHE A 990 34.43 28.54 -23.72
N HIS A 991 35.50 28.23 -22.97
CA HIS A 991 36.16 29.16 -22.07
C HIS A 991 37.04 30.13 -22.85
N ARG A 992 36.96 31.41 -22.49
CA ARG A 992 37.79 32.47 -23.06
C ARG A 992 38.23 33.43 -21.95
N PRO A 993 39.49 33.87 -21.93
CA PRO A 993 39.93 34.95 -21.04
C PRO A 993 39.13 36.22 -21.30
N ILE A 994 38.97 37.06 -20.27
CA ILE A 994 38.20 38.31 -20.37
C ILE A 994 38.69 39.20 -21.54
N GLU A 995 40.01 39.28 -21.72
CA GLU A 995 40.64 40.04 -22.80
C GLU A 995 40.32 39.50 -24.20
N ALA A 996 39.99 38.22 -24.33
CA ALA A 996 39.56 37.66 -25.61
C ALA A 996 38.16 38.18 -26.01
N TYR A 997 37.23 38.28 -25.05
CA TYR A 997 35.93 38.92 -25.28
C TYR A 997 36.08 40.40 -25.62
N ARG A 998 36.89 41.14 -24.86
CA ARG A 998 37.15 42.57 -25.13
C ARG A 998 37.68 42.81 -26.55
N ARG A 999 38.63 41.99 -27.00
CA ARG A 999 39.14 42.05 -28.38
C ARG A 999 38.10 41.65 -29.42
N ALA A 1000 37.26 40.65 -29.13
CA ALA A 1000 36.20 40.22 -30.03
C ALA A 1000 35.16 41.33 -30.24
N PHE A 1001 34.72 41.99 -29.17
CA PHE A 1001 33.81 43.14 -29.24
C PHE A 1001 34.41 44.28 -30.04
N ALA A 1002 35.68 44.65 -29.76
CA ALA A 1002 36.37 45.69 -30.50
C ALA A 1002 36.50 45.37 -32.01
N ARG A 1003 36.81 44.11 -32.37
CA ARG A 1003 36.89 43.65 -33.77
C ARG A 1003 35.53 43.67 -34.48
N ALA A 1004 34.45 43.46 -33.73
CA ALA A 1004 33.08 43.57 -34.23
C ALA A 1004 32.58 45.02 -34.26
N GLY A 1005 33.39 46.01 -33.86
CA GLY A 1005 32.99 47.42 -33.84
C GLY A 1005 32.04 47.81 -32.70
N LEU A 1006 32.07 47.05 -31.59
CA LEU A 1006 31.29 47.28 -30.38
C LEU A 1006 32.21 47.77 -29.25
N ALA A 1007 31.92 48.94 -28.69
CA ALA A 1007 32.68 49.54 -27.60
C ALA A 1007 32.05 49.20 -26.24
N ILE A 1008 32.86 48.72 -25.30
CA ILE A 1008 32.42 48.42 -23.93
C ILE A 1008 32.15 49.73 -23.18
N ARG A 1009 30.96 49.82 -22.58
CA ARG A 1009 30.51 50.95 -21.75
C ARG A 1009 30.54 50.60 -20.27
N GLU A 1010 30.12 49.39 -19.91
CA GLU A 1010 30.07 48.92 -18.52
C GLU A 1010 30.36 47.41 -18.44
N GLU A 1011 30.97 46.97 -17.33
CA GLU A 1011 31.17 45.57 -16.98
C GLU A 1011 30.64 45.30 -15.57
N THR A 1012 29.76 44.31 -15.43
CA THR A 1012 29.16 43.92 -14.14
C THR A 1012 29.31 42.43 -13.90
N VAL A 1013 29.76 42.07 -12.69
CA VAL A 1013 29.85 40.66 -12.25
C VAL A 1013 28.58 40.24 -11.50
N VAL A 1014 27.93 39.19 -11.99
CA VAL A 1014 26.89 38.47 -11.24
C VAL A 1014 27.55 37.34 -10.47
N LYS A 1015 27.46 37.43 -9.14
CA LYS A 1015 28.07 36.45 -8.22
C LYS A 1015 27.23 35.18 -8.14
N GLY A 1016 27.91 34.05 -8.02
CA GLY A 1016 27.40 32.73 -7.67
C GLY A 1016 28.07 32.20 -6.41
N PHE A 1017 28.02 30.89 -6.26
CA PHE A 1017 28.51 30.19 -5.08
C PHE A 1017 29.25 28.93 -5.49
N ASP A 1018 30.50 28.81 -5.06
CA ASP A 1018 31.23 27.55 -5.11
C ASP A 1018 30.63 26.60 -4.06
N ALA A 1019 29.85 25.63 -4.51
CA ALA A 1019 29.16 24.69 -3.63
C ALA A 1019 30.14 23.71 -2.95
N LYS A 1020 31.32 23.47 -3.54
CA LYS A 1020 32.34 22.58 -2.99
C LYS A 1020 33.05 23.23 -1.80
N HIS A 1021 33.37 24.52 -1.89
CA HIS A 1021 34.11 25.24 -0.86
C HIS A 1021 33.23 26.12 0.05
N LEU A 1022 31.97 26.38 -0.36
CA LEU A 1022 31.04 27.34 0.22
C LEU A 1022 31.58 28.77 0.26
N GLU A 1023 32.13 29.21 -0.86
CA GLU A 1023 32.68 30.55 -1.03
C GLU A 1023 31.91 31.30 -2.12
N ARG A 1024 31.84 32.62 -1.97
CA ARG A 1024 31.28 33.48 -3.03
C ARG A 1024 32.23 33.45 -4.21
N ALA A 1025 31.72 33.10 -5.38
CA ALA A 1025 32.47 33.09 -6.62
C ALA A 1025 31.82 34.02 -7.64
N PRO A 1026 32.58 34.63 -8.57
CA PRO A 1026 31.97 35.20 -9.76
C PRO A 1026 31.35 34.06 -10.60
N GLU A 1027 30.19 34.29 -11.21
CA GLU A 1027 29.51 33.26 -12.03
C GLU A 1027 29.32 33.75 -13.48
N PHE A 1028 28.82 34.98 -13.64
CA PHE A 1028 28.60 35.58 -14.95
C PHE A 1028 29.21 36.98 -15.01
N MET A 1029 29.76 37.30 -16.17
CA MET A 1029 30.16 38.65 -16.54
C MET A 1029 29.15 39.21 -17.53
N VAL A 1030 28.63 40.40 -17.25
CA VAL A 1030 27.72 41.13 -18.13
C VAL A 1030 28.46 42.35 -18.68
N PHE A 1031 28.45 42.49 -20.00
CA PHE A 1031 28.99 43.62 -20.73
C PHE A 1031 27.87 44.44 -21.33
N GLU A 1032 27.93 45.75 -21.12
CA GLU A 1032 27.14 46.69 -21.89
C GLU A 1032 28.00 47.28 -22.99
N LEU A 1033 27.53 47.19 -24.23
CA LEU A 1033 28.25 47.65 -25.41
C LEU A 1033 27.42 48.70 -26.15
N GLY A 1034 28.09 49.58 -26.88
CA GLY A 1034 27.46 50.52 -27.83
C GLY A 1034 28.29 50.66 -29.11
N THR A 1035 27.75 51.33 -30.12
CA THR A 1035 28.49 51.61 -31.35
C THR A 1035 29.55 52.71 -31.11
N SER A 1036 30.67 52.66 -31.83
CA SER A 1036 31.86 53.50 -31.61
C SER A 1036 31.71 54.99 -32.01
N LEU A 1037 30.48 55.49 -32.24
CA LEU A 1037 30.22 56.87 -32.66
C LEU A 1037 30.07 57.83 -31.48
N ASP A 1038 31.16 58.06 -30.74
CA ASP A 1038 31.30 59.20 -29.80
C ASP A 1038 32.74 59.71 -29.79
N TRP A 1039 33.26 60.08 -30.97
CA TRP A 1039 34.51 60.85 -31.07
C TRP A 1039 34.32 62.10 -31.94
N ALA A 1040 33.52 63.04 -31.44
CA ALA A 1040 33.49 64.43 -31.89
C ALA A 1040 33.47 65.34 -30.64
N GLY A 1041 34.37 66.32 -30.62
CA GLY A 1041 34.86 66.97 -29.40
C GLY A 1041 33.96 68.05 -28.80
N GLY A 1042 34.17 68.31 -27.51
CA GLY A 1042 33.50 69.36 -26.74
C GLY A 1042 34.12 69.51 -25.36
N THR A 1043 35.16 70.34 -25.28
CA THR A 1043 35.95 70.69 -24.09
C THR A 1043 35.14 71.26 -22.92
N SER A 1044 35.35 70.73 -21.71
CA SER A 1044 35.53 71.56 -20.51
C SER A 1044 36.33 70.81 -19.43
N CYS A 1045 37.64 71.04 -19.43
CA CYS A 1045 38.55 70.73 -18.33
C CYS A 1045 38.50 71.86 -17.30
N PRO A 1046 38.54 71.55 -15.99
CA PRO A 1046 39.46 72.25 -15.13
C PRO A 1046 40.30 71.29 -14.27
N LEU A 1047 41.57 71.20 -14.65
CA LEU A 1047 42.70 70.96 -13.77
C LEU A 1047 42.84 72.12 -12.78
N ARG A 1048 42.87 71.82 -11.48
CA ARG A 1048 43.73 72.50 -10.49
C ARG A 1048 44.30 71.43 -9.55
N GLN A 1049 45.45 70.82 -9.84
CA GLN A 1049 46.83 71.28 -9.64
C GLN A 1049 47.30 71.46 -8.18
N ARG A 1050 48.30 70.64 -7.80
CA ARG A 1050 49.64 70.97 -7.24
C ARG A 1050 50.06 69.93 -6.19
N THR A 1051 50.96 68.99 -6.50
CA THR A 1051 52.44 69.07 -6.56
C THR A 1051 53.14 69.32 -5.22
N ALA A 1052 54.21 68.53 -5.03
CA ALA A 1052 55.44 68.80 -4.27
C ALA A 1052 55.36 68.52 -2.76
N ARG A 1053 56.34 67.87 -2.11
CA ARG A 1053 57.72 67.50 -2.47
C ARG A 1053 58.32 66.66 -1.32
N ASN A 1054 59.31 65.81 -1.65
CA ASN A 1054 60.60 65.56 -0.95
C ASN A 1054 60.64 65.54 0.60
N ARG A 1055 61.29 64.58 1.28
CA ARG A 1055 62.71 64.18 1.14
C ARG A 1055 63.02 63.01 2.12
N HIS A 1056 64.03 62.20 1.76
CA HIS A 1056 64.86 61.31 2.61
C HIS A 1056 65.42 61.98 3.89
N PRO A 1057 65.93 61.27 4.93
CA PRO A 1057 67.04 60.30 4.77
C PRO A 1057 67.19 59.09 5.73
N HIS A 1058 67.99 58.12 5.25
CA HIS A 1058 68.94 57.18 5.91
C HIS A 1058 68.58 56.39 7.18
N GLY A 1059 68.97 55.10 7.16
CA GLY A 1059 69.72 54.51 8.29
C GLY A 1059 69.30 53.12 8.75
N VAL A 1060 70.17 52.13 8.53
CA VAL A 1060 70.18 50.82 9.19
C VAL A 1060 70.75 50.98 10.61
N ARG A 1061 70.09 50.46 11.66
CA ARG A 1061 70.61 49.52 12.69
C ARG A 1061 69.72 49.41 13.94
N PRO A 1062 69.83 48.29 14.70
CA PRO A 1062 68.83 47.80 15.66
C PRO A 1062 69.16 48.20 17.12
N MET A 1063 68.19 48.05 18.04
CA MET A 1063 68.33 47.71 19.48
C MET A 1063 67.03 48.09 20.22
N SER A 1064 66.29 47.12 20.79
CA SER A 1064 66.35 46.68 22.20
C SER A 1064 65.37 47.40 23.13
N GLY A 1065 64.73 46.64 24.02
CA GLY A 1065 64.06 47.13 25.24
C GLY A 1065 62.57 47.37 25.05
N ARG A 1066 61.66 46.55 25.60
CA ARG A 1066 61.34 46.24 27.01
C ARG A 1066 60.02 46.93 27.42
N LEU A 1067 59.15 46.08 27.99
CA LEU A 1067 58.20 46.34 29.07
C LEU A 1067 56.89 47.10 28.74
N HIS A 1068 55.77 46.35 28.84
CA HIS A 1068 54.62 46.52 29.76
C HIS A 1068 54.08 47.94 30.10
N PRO A 1069 52.85 48.07 30.65
CA PRO A 1069 51.65 47.23 30.57
C PRO A 1069 50.35 48.05 30.34
N SER A 1070 49.22 47.35 30.38
CA SER A 1070 47.98 47.72 31.12
C SER A 1070 46.74 48.17 30.35
N CYS A 1071 45.69 47.39 30.64
CA CYS A 1071 44.31 47.78 30.96
C CYS A 1071 43.36 48.25 29.85
N GLY A 1072 42.34 47.41 29.60
CA GLY A 1072 41.04 47.66 30.22
C GLY A 1072 39.91 48.01 29.27
N CYS A 1073 39.19 46.98 28.81
CA CYS A 1073 37.72 46.78 28.85
C CYS A 1073 37.29 45.80 27.77
#